data_AF-A0A6G0TKZ1-F1
#
_entry.id   AF-A0A6G0TKZ1-F1
#
_cell.length_a   1.000
_cell.length_b   1.000
_cell.length_c   1.000
_cell.angle_alpha   90.00
_cell.angle_beta   90.00
_cell.angle_gamma   90.00
#
_symmetry.space_group_name_H-M   'P 1'
#
loop_
_entity.id
_entity.type
_entity.pdbx_description
1 polymer ?
#
loop_
_entity_poly.entity_id
_entity_poly.type
_entity_poly.pdbx_seq_one_letter_code
_entity_poly.pdbx_strand_id
1 'polypeptide(L)'
;MGEIENPYLDTIYRQVVTEHFQSNEWREILINPEGASTILLDESTLPRSGGHCFKDIPNRFIFWRILYDKLELVEYSLDMNLTENQVRIHFCDSPVLESGISVYETLESVVLLVPTACSCHRLTFPRPNRLENVNDNVLLDSSIFSNFNVPSIDDPATFYSYNAKLSNPYSAASCLDQKHDAIFIIALQNNVMLYIRMEYISGLPTSKEICQESAVPRMLSNITKVFSTHIENSVINSLVVHPFQQDIYVYSLDNTCELKVWSIDKSIYIYIMDMKKIYAASTENGSKPHIIHKSFDDQLLLTIYLSLSESSTFVVLEPCTDHGMFKLQQKFNVRSPINSRLVDMSLYGNEIWCIWRTGKDTACVKSVNIRNGGWKDCSLDITVVEQSIQYSSNPKQNYLDKIFSSSTYFTNDDLKNAIAVYDTSDNCEFITDYRTKISNVIDTKVAQEMDKYNSADIESQMQLIEQCSVSFYKSCLDYRRKRLAPLGLIWLGSPSFLVVVVTNSSFCFLRPSDKIENNIFSFKNPENETKLNNLLNVLMSEPKNNFNLFLDINMSPKNFLELIRGCYMFNSSDSIISLFLNGCNVLDTVRVLIKMLHADPKIDEDMEDTLYSRCFRSKLGISVVSHSFHQIMVTRFDLCCRLFTFMELNSKNYGQTREYVVDASNLAYSYWIQALFSHDIKLYEKMISSNVLLAREPFMDYIDSLLNYTWPLIDASTLVKFLLQEGQYTFIQQIAQLLGFNKWEETLIISYLLNNDPDKALKILISDLKKNLDNFLKAITLFEKYNYYDHAVKLGNHALKICKYTENKNMTSMFHSNIFLNNLKLKAYRSAYNNILCLEDQDRKLNCLHTFVLTLLENNEKEELMSFNFYGLQSSVEDIVLKKARSLSNVDAYPFYMFLCSIHDKYAKYKKLSMTFYELYLRADTCVAQEQYLRLSLLYLEILNPNDAWFVTVSLPFFSKTDDVYNGIMQIEHLKKLCWLARARQEIEESTINIDVQSVISILLTKHKYKDVMRLSKMWNLSLCQPLRELVKTCLSLIDSEECDKAWIWLADNGVSGEGIDSKKIAWHFLEKLVNRYEQEGKTLIHYHVADELLRHKSFLPNWIVKTFKEINVGELLQLYLSYGELIHCSDLILELIEKEISSEDTESTFDKTIPVDIIECVIVNLKHNNLQAGDEILNKYKIFCDKIVVQENKMECF
;
A
#
# COMPACT_ATOMS: atom_id res chain seq x y z
N MET A 1 -14.82 -21.54 -38.57
CA MET A 1 -15.56 -20.47 -37.86
C MET A 1 -16.18 -19.61 -38.94
N GLY A 2 -17.48 -19.32 -38.88
CA GLY A 2 -18.09 -18.39 -39.84
C GLY A 2 -17.41 -17.03 -39.68
N GLU A 3 -16.94 -16.44 -40.78
CA GLU A 3 -16.39 -15.08 -40.78
C GLU A 3 -17.43 -14.16 -40.15
N ILE A 4 -17.17 -13.66 -38.94
CA ILE A 4 -17.96 -12.59 -38.36
C ILE A 4 -17.75 -11.38 -39.28
N GLU A 5 -18.78 -11.02 -40.05
CA GLU A 5 -18.73 -9.83 -40.89
C GLU A 5 -18.39 -8.63 -40.00
N ASN A 6 -17.41 -7.82 -40.43
CA ASN A 6 -16.95 -6.66 -39.68
C ASN A 6 -18.17 -5.76 -39.31
N PRO A 7 -18.51 -5.58 -38.02
CA PRO A 7 -19.69 -4.80 -37.63
C PRO A 7 -19.52 -3.30 -37.91
N TYR A 8 -18.29 -2.87 -38.19
CA TYR A 8 -17.90 -1.48 -38.36
C TYR A 8 -17.72 -1.08 -39.83
N LEU A 9 -18.26 -1.87 -40.76
CA LEU A 9 -18.18 -1.59 -42.19
C LEU A 9 -18.58 -0.13 -42.47
N ASP A 10 -19.73 0.36 -42.04
CA ASP A 10 -20.16 1.72 -42.39
C ASP A 10 -19.62 2.83 -41.46
N THR A 11 -18.56 2.56 -40.70
CA THR A 11 -17.97 3.54 -39.76
C THR A 11 -16.67 4.13 -40.28
N ILE A 12 -16.48 5.43 -40.01
CA ILE A 12 -15.22 6.13 -40.25
C ILE A 12 -14.21 5.72 -39.16
N TYR A 13 -12.96 5.54 -39.54
CA TYR A 13 -11.89 5.23 -38.58
C TYR A 13 -11.16 6.49 -38.13
N ARG A 14 -10.82 6.57 -36.85
CA ARG A 14 -10.10 7.68 -36.23
C ARG A 14 -8.76 7.23 -35.66
N GLN A 15 -7.73 8.03 -35.87
CA GLN A 15 -6.38 7.77 -35.38
C GLN A 15 -6.25 7.96 -33.85
N VAL A 16 -5.65 6.97 -33.21
CA VAL A 16 -5.29 6.96 -31.80
C VAL A 16 -3.78 6.83 -31.70
N VAL A 17 -3.15 7.83 -31.11
CA VAL A 17 -1.72 7.85 -30.81
C VAL A 17 -1.56 7.52 -29.34
N THR A 18 -0.85 6.43 -29.05
CA THR A 18 -0.62 5.93 -27.69
C THR A 18 0.82 6.15 -27.23
N GLU A 19 1.05 5.99 -25.93
CA GLU A 19 2.41 5.98 -25.40
C GLU A 19 3.18 4.73 -25.87
N HIS A 20 4.31 4.96 -26.52
CA HIS A 20 5.18 3.88 -26.98
C HIS A 20 5.98 3.33 -25.80
N PHE A 21 5.55 2.20 -25.25
CA PHE A 21 6.40 1.37 -24.37
C PHE A 21 7.42 0.62 -25.22
N GLN A 22 8.33 1.35 -25.87
CA GLN A 22 9.50 0.77 -26.50
C GLN A 22 10.60 0.65 -25.45
N SER A 23 11.12 -0.56 -25.24
CA SER A 23 12.42 -0.71 -24.59
C SER A 23 13.46 -0.05 -25.49
N ASN A 24 14.36 0.76 -24.93
CA ASN A 24 15.46 1.34 -25.70
C ASN A 24 16.51 0.29 -26.13
N GLU A 25 16.37 -0.94 -25.65
CA GLU A 25 17.29 -2.06 -25.87
C GLU A 25 16.86 -2.85 -27.11
N TRP A 26 17.48 -2.54 -28.24
CA TRP A 26 17.37 -3.34 -29.47
C TRP A 26 18.37 -4.49 -29.41
N ARG A 27 17.93 -5.70 -29.74
CA ARG A 27 18.86 -6.80 -30.03
C ARG A 27 19.37 -6.64 -31.47
N GLU A 28 20.63 -6.24 -31.62
CA GLU A 28 21.25 -6.07 -32.94
C GLU A 28 21.98 -7.34 -33.39
N ILE A 29 21.73 -7.75 -34.63
CA ILE A 29 22.32 -8.93 -35.26
C ILE A 29 22.97 -8.50 -36.57
N LEU A 30 24.25 -8.84 -36.73
CA LEU A 30 25.03 -8.51 -37.91
C LEU A 30 25.13 -9.75 -38.80
N ILE A 31 24.74 -9.61 -40.07
CA ILE A 31 24.87 -10.65 -41.10
C ILE A 31 25.79 -10.13 -42.18
N ASN A 32 26.89 -10.86 -42.43
CA ASN A 32 27.79 -10.59 -43.54
C ASN A 32 27.48 -11.60 -44.66
N PRO A 33 26.62 -11.27 -45.64
CA PRO A 33 26.44 -12.14 -46.79
C PRO A 33 27.77 -12.21 -47.55
N GLU A 34 28.29 -13.41 -47.79
CA GLU A 34 29.45 -13.64 -48.67
C GLU A 34 29.10 -13.26 -50.12
N GLY A 35 29.13 -11.96 -50.44
CA GLY A 35 28.73 -11.40 -51.74
C GLY A 35 29.45 -10.08 -52.04
N ALA A 36 29.60 -9.73 -53.31
CA ALA A 36 30.26 -8.48 -53.72
C ALA A 36 29.41 -7.26 -53.34
N SER A 37 30.03 -6.24 -52.73
CA SER A 37 29.39 -4.99 -52.33
C SER A 37 28.70 -4.29 -53.52
N THR A 38 27.40 -4.03 -53.43
CA THR A 38 26.70 -3.20 -54.41
C THR A 38 26.88 -1.71 -54.08
N ILE A 39 27.36 -0.92 -55.03
CA ILE A 39 27.67 0.51 -54.84
C ILE A 39 26.38 1.35 -54.73
N LEU A 40 26.30 2.11 -53.64
CA LEU A 40 25.50 3.32 -53.35
C LEU A 40 24.51 3.77 -54.44
N LEU A 41 23.23 3.45 -54.22
CA LEU A 41 22.09 4.18 -54.76
C LEU A 41 21.41 4.91 -53.62
N ASP A 42 21.46 6.24 -53.67
CA ASP A 42 20.66 7.25 -52.98
C ASP A 42 19.92 6.80 -51.70
N GLU A 43 20.43 7.23 -50.54
CA GLU A 43 19.72 7.21 -49.23
C GLU A 43 18.35 7.93 -49.24
N SER A 44 17.90 8.43 -50.39
CA SER A 44 16.68 9.18 -50.60
C SER A 44 15.43 8.31 -50.76
N THR A 45 15.56 6.98 -50.78
CA THR A 45 14.42 6.07 -50.79
C THR A 45 13.71 6.08 -49.43
N LEU A 46 12.45 6.52 -49.44
CA LEU A 46 11.58 6.51 -48.27
C LEU A 46 11.53 5.10 -47.65
N PRO A 47 11.61 4.98 -46.32
CA PRO A 47 11.51 3.68 -45.66
C PRO A 47 10.18 3.02 -45.97
N ARG A 48 10.21 1.71 -46.17
CA ARG A 48 9.02 0.87 -46.33
C ARG A 48 8.79 0.00 -45.10
N SER A 49 7.56 -0.46 -44.96
CA SER A 49 7.16 -1.36 -43.88
C SER A 49 6.22 -2.43 -44.37
N GLY A 50 6.11 -3.50 -43.59
CA GLY A 50 5.02 -4.45 -43.70
C GLY A 50 4.63 -4.96 -42.32
N GLY A 51 3.62 -5.83 -42.27
CA GLY A 51 3.24 -6.47 -41.04
C GLY A 51 2.30 -7.64 -41.24
N HIS A 52 2.12 -8.39 -40.17
CA HIS A 52 1.34 -9.61 -40.15
C HIS A 52 0.66 -9.76 -38.79
N CYS A 53 -0.64 -10.03 -38.81
CA CYS A 53 -1.42 -10.37 -37.63
C CYS A 53 -1.58 -11.90 -37.57
N PHE A 54 -1.42 -12.49 -36.38
CA PHE A 54 -1.55 -13.94 -36.20
C PHE A 54 -3.01 -14.37 -36.27
N LYS A 55 -3.33 -15.38 -37.10
CA LYS A 55 -4.73 -15.79 -37.34
C LYS A 55 -5.39 -16.35 -36.08
N ASP A 56 -4.62 -17.05 -35.25
CA ASP A 56 -5.14 -17.64 -34.01
C ASP A 56 -5.12 -16.65 -32.83
N ILE A 57 -4.33 -15.58 -32.88
CA ILE A 57 -4.20 -14.61 -31.78
C ILE A 57 -4.30 -13.19 -32.37
N PRO A 58 -5.51 -12.75 -32.77
CA PRO A 58 -5.76 -11.53 -33.55
C PRO A 58 -5.26 -10.22 -32.91
N ASN A 59 -5.08 -10.18 -31.59
CA ASN A 59 -4.55 -9.02 -30.87
C ASN A 59 -3.01 -9.02 -30.73
N ARG A 60 -2.32 -10.00 -31.33
CA ARG A 60 -0.86 -10.15 -31.35
C ARG A 60 -0.39 -10.06 -32.81
N PHE A 61 0.58 -9.19 -33.07
CA PHE A 61 1.04 -8.90 -34.43
C PHE A 61 2.53 -8.62 -34.48
N ILE A 62 3.12 -8.85 -35.65
CA ILE A 62 4.47 -8.45 -35.98
C ILE A 62 4.44 -7.39 -37.07
N PHE A 63 5.39 -6.46 -37.01
CA PHE A 63 5.64 -5.53 -38.09
C PHE A 63 7.13 -5.41 -38.33
N TRP A 64 7.48 -4.98 -39.54
CA TRP A 64 8.84 -4.74 -39.92
C TRP A 64 9.03 -3.42 -40.64
N ARG A 65 10.22 -2.84 -40.49
CA ARG A 65 10.64 -1.65 -41.20
C ARG A 65 11.97 -1.89 -41.88
N ILE A 66 12.11 -1.32 -43.07
CA ILE A 66 13.30 -1.45 -43.89
C ILE A 66 13.97 -0.08 -43.94
N LEU A 67 15.19 -0.01 -43.43
CA LEU A 67 16.08 1.14 -43.46
C LEU A 67 17.27 0.78 -44.34
N TYR A 68 17.04 0.72 -45.66
CA TYR A 68 18.03 0.33 -46.67
C TYR A 68 18.66 -1.06 -46.46
N ASP A 69 19.68 -1.18 -45.61
CA ASP A 69 20.43 -2.39 -45.26
C ASP A 69 20.06 -2.97 -43.88
N LYS A 70 19.18 -2.29 -43.14
CA LYS A 70 18.69 -2.73 -41.83
C LYS A 70 17.22 -3.14 -41.91
N LEU A 71 16.91 -4.31 -41.35
CA LEU A 71 15.56 -4.81 -41.13
C LEU A 71 15.26 -4.77 -39.63
N GLU A 72 14.29 -3.94 -39.25
CA GLU A 72 13.78 -3.88 -37.88
C GLU A 72 12.54 -4.73 -37.77
N LEU A 73 12.53 -5.68 -36.83
CA LEU A 73 11.42 -6.59 -36.54
C LEU A 73 10.91 -6.31 -35.13
N VAL A 74 9.60 -6.12 -35.01
CA VAL A 74 8.97 -5.81 -33.72
C VAL A 74 7.68 -6.58 -33.57
N GLU A 75 7.48 -7.17 -32.39
CA GLU A 75 6.26 -7.89 -32.01
C GLU A 75 5.53 -7.14 -30.89
N TYR A 76 4.21 -7.04 -30.99
CA TYR A 76 3.37 -6.50 -29.91
C TYR A 76 2.10 -7.32 -29.73
N SER A 77 1.56 -7.26 -28.52
CA SER A 77 0.26 -7.84 -28.17
C SER A 77 -0.55 -6.83 -27.36
N LEU A 78 -1.85 -6.73 -27.64
CA LEU A 78 -2.78 -5.93 -26.83
C LEU A 78 -3.20 -6.68 -25.56
N ASP A 79 -3.12 -8.01 -25.56
CA ASP A 79 -3.58 -8.82 -24.43
C ASP A 79 -2.50 -9.06 -23.36
N MET A 80 -1.24 -9.32 -23.77
CA MET A 80 -0.12 -9.61 -22.87
C MET A 80 1.08 -8.69 -23.11
N ASN A 81 1.91 -8.45 -22.10
CA ASN A 81 3.18 -7.74 -22.31
C ASN A 81 4.26 -8.73 -22.76
N LEU A 82 4.95 -8.39 -23.84
CA LEU A 82 6.03 -9.23 -24.39
C LEU A 82 7.39 -8.73 -23.93
N THR A 83 8.28 -9.66 -23.56
CA THR A 83 9.71 -9.37 -23.31
C THR A 83 10.55 -9.73 -24.53
N GLU A 84 11.65 -8.99 -24.75
CA GLU A 84 12.60 -9.22 -25.87
C GLU A 84 11.93 -9.18 -27.26
N ASN A 85 11.04 -8.21 -27.46
CA ASN A 85 10.14 -8.14 -28.60
C ASN A 85 10.66 -7.30 -29.78
N GLN A 86 11.92 -6.85 -29.74
CA GLN A 86 12.54 -6.00 -30.75
C GLN A 86 13.88 -6.56 -31.21
N VAL A 87 14.02 -6.76 -32.52
CA VAL A 87 15.25 -7.25 -33.16
C VAL A 87 15.58 -6.35 -34.34
N ARG A 88 16.85 -5.99 -34.49
CA ARG A 88 17.37 -5.30 -35.68
C ARG A 88 18.42 -6.17 -36.35
N ILE A 89 18.16 -6.53 -37.59
CA ILE A 89 19.09 -7.31 -38.43
C ILE A 89 19.76 -6.34 -39.41
N HIS A 90 21.08 -6.32 -39.43
CA HIS A 90 21.87 -5.54 -40.38
C HIS A 90 22.50 -6.47 -41.40
N PHE A 91 22.15 -6.28 -42.67
CA PHE A 91 22.72 -6.99 -43.81
C PHE A 91 23.84 -6.15 -44.40
N CYS A 92 25.08 -6.41 -43.97
CA CYS A 92 26.23 -5.61 -44.38
C CYS A 92 26.37 -5.57 -45.91
N ASP A 93 26.40 -4.37 -46.48
CA ASP A 93 26.58 -4.09 -47.92
C ASP A 93 25.55 -4.75 -48.87
N SER A 94 24.40 -5.19 -48.36
CA SER A 94 23.33 -5.81 -49.16
C SER A 94 21.96 -5.19 -48.84
N PRO A 95 21.44 -4.28 -49.71
CA PRO A 95 20.15 -3.65 -49.47
C PRO A 95 19.01 -4.68 -49.52
N VAL A 96 18.03 -4.52 -48.64
CA VAL A 96 16.87 -5.41 -48.55
C VAL A 96 15.89 -5.08 -49.68
N LEU A 97 15.48 -6.09 -50.46
CA LEU A 97 14.56 -5.91 -51.58
C LEU A 97 13.12 -5.84 -51.05
N GLU A 98 12.65 -4.61 -50.87
CA GLU A 98 11.45 -4.27 -50.10
C GLU A 98 10.16 -5.00 -50.51
N SER A 99 9.92 -5.16 -51.83
CA SER A 99 8.73 -5.82 -52.37
C SER A 99 8.72 -7.34 -52.14
N GLY A 100 9.86 -7.91 -51.76
CA GLY A 100 10.05 -9.35 -51.70
C GLY A 100 9.88 -9.96 -50.31
N ILE A 101 9.63 -9.19 -49.25
CA ILE A 101 9.43 -9.75 -47.91
C ILE A 101 8.03 -10.38 -47.80
N SER A 102 7.97 -11.62 -47.32
CA SER A 102 6.69 -12.29 -47.06
C SER A 102 6.71 -13.09 -45.75
N VAL A 103 5.54 -13.21 -45.12
CA VAL A 103 5.33 -13.95 -43.86
C VAL A 103 4.29 -15.04 -44.07
N TYR A 104 4.57 -16.21 -43.49
CA TYR A 104 3.69 -17.37 -43.54
C TYR A 104 3.55 -18.02 -42.17
N GLU A 105 2.31 -18.28 -41.76
CA GLU A 105 1.99 -19.03 -40.55
C GLU A 105 1.81 -20.51 -40.90
N THR A 106 2.65 -21.38 -40.35
CA THR A 106 2.53 -22.85 -40.46
C THR A 106 1.97 -23.43 -39.16
N LEU A 107 1.69 -24.74 -39.13
CA LEU A 107 1.19 -25.39 -37.91
C LEU A 107 2.14 -25.22 -36.71
N GLU A 108 3.45 -25.22 -36.94
CA GLU A 108 4.47 -25.22 -35.87
C GLU A 108 5.27 -23.91 -35.78
N SER A 109 5.37 -23.15 -36.87
CA SER A 109 6.29 -22.00 -36.96
C SER A 109 5.76 -20.84 -37.81
N VAL A 110 6.31 -19.66 -37.58
CA VAL A 110 6.11 -18.46 -38.39
C VAL A 110 7.37 -18.27 -39.23
N VAL A 111 7.23 -18.28 -40.56
CA VAL A 111 8.34 -18.19 -41.51
C VAL A 111 8.33 -16.81 -42.17
N LEU A 112 9.44 -16.08 -42.04
CA LEU A 112 9.70 -14.80 -42.66
C LEU A 112 10.77 -14.97 -43.75
N LEU A 113 10.41 -14.67 -45.00
CA LEU A 113 11.29 -14.74 -46.16
C LEU A 113 11.81 -13.35 -46.50
N VAL A 114 13.14 -13.18 -46.51
CA VAL A 114 13.81 -11.88 -46.72
C VAL A 114 14.80 -11.98 -47.88
N PRO A 115 14.44 -11.47 -49.07
CA PRO A 115 15.39 -11.28 -50.16
C PRO A 115 16.16 -9.96 -49.98
N THR A 116 17.47 -10.03 -50.13
CA THR A 116 18.37 -8.88 -50.24
C THR A 116 18.96 -8.84 -51.64
N ALA A 117 19.76 -7.83 -51.97
CA ALA A 117 20.41 -7.74 -53.28
C ALA A 117 21.38 -8.90 -53.56
N CYS A 118 22.00 -9.48 -52.53
CA CYS A 118 23.04 -10.51 -52.69
C CYS A 118 22.69 -11.85 -52.03
N SER A 119 21.61 -11.93 -51.25
CA SER A 119 21.25 -13.14 -50.50
C SER A 119 19.75 -13.30 -50.30
N CYS A 120 19.29 -14.51 -50.00
CA CYS A 120 17.93 -14.82 -49.59
C CYS A 120 17.95 -15.52 -48.24
N HIS A 121 17.11 -15.08 -47.31
CA HIS A 121 17.06 -15.60 -45.95
C HIS A 121 15.67 -16.15 -45.64
N ARG A 122 15.63 -17.32 -44.99
CA ARG A 122 14.44 -18.00 -44.46
C ARG A 122 14.54 -18.00 -42.94
N LEU A 123 13.93 -17.00 -42.31
CA LEU A 123 13.90 -16.85 -40.86
C LEU A 123 12.69 -17.59 -40.31
N THR A 124 12.89 -18.52 -39.37
CA THR A 124 11.82 -19.35 -38.79
C THR A 124 11.71 -19.06 -37.30
N PHE A 125 10.51 -18.72 -36.84
CA PHE A 125 10.20 -18.41 -35.45
C PHE A 125 9.18 -19.40 -34.89
N PRO A 126 9.18 -19.69 -33.58
CA PRO A 126 8.16 -20.54 -32.98
C PRO A 126 6.78 -19.88 -33.09
N ARG A 127 5.73 -20.70 -33.30
CA ARG A 127 4.36 -20.19 -33.30
C ARG A 127 3.95 -19.74 -31.89
N PRO A 128 3.24 -18.60 -31.74
CA PRO A 128 2.65 -18.20 -30.46
C PRO A 128 1.63 -19.24 -29.96
N ASN A 129 1.78 -19.76 -28.75
CA ASN A 129 0.81 -20.68 -28.15
C ASN A 129 -0.36 -19.91 -27.52
N ARG A 130 -1.60 -20.37 -27.75
CA ARG A 130 -2.76 -19.95 -26.93
C ARG A 130 -2.60 -20.55 -25.54
N LEU A 131 -2.00 -19.82 -24.61
CA LEU A 131 -1.85 -20.27 -23.22
C LEU A 131 -3.22 -20.30 -22.53
N GLU A 132 -3.78 -21.49 -22.31
CA GLU A 132 -5.03 -21.66 -21.57
C GLU A 132 -4.83 -21.43 -20.04
N ASN A 133 -3.63 -21.69 -19.50
CA ASN A 133 -3.35 -21.69 -18.06
C ASN A 133 -2.13 -20.82 -17.66
N VAL A 134 -2.28 -19.50 -17.60
CA VAL A 134 -1.30 -18.63 -16.90
C VAL A 134 -1.92 -18.18 -15.58
N ASN A 135 -1.17 -18.27 -14.49
CA ASN A 135 -1.53 -17.66 -13.21
C ASN A 135 -1.83 -16.16 -13.45
N ASP A 136 -3.04 -15.70 -13.13
CA ASP A 136 -3.55 -14.33 -13.39
C ASP A 136 -2.66 -13.17 -12.91
N ASN A 137 -1.63 -13.45 -12.10
CA ASN A 137 -0.80 -12.46 -11.44
C ASN A 137 0.38 -11.94 -12.27
N VAL A 138 0.75 -12.57 -13.40
CA VAL A 138 1.91 -12.14 -14.21
C VAL A 138 1.56 -12.10 -15.71
N LEU A 139 1.22 -10.91 -16.21
CA LEU A 139 0.92 -10.63 -17.63
C LEU A 139 2.19 -10.46 -18.49
N LEU A 140 3.15 -11.37 -18.35
CA LEU A 140 4.41 -11.39 -19.11
C LEU A 140 4.52 -12.68 -19.91
N ASP A 141 4.80 -12.54 -21.21
CA ASP A 141 5.08 -13.65 -22.12
C ASP A 141 6.36 -13.35 -22.93
N SER A 142 7.03 -14.38 -23.40
CA SER A 142 8.21 -14.23 -24.25
C SER A 142 7.79 -13.92 -25.69
N SER A 143 8.47 -12.95 -26.32
CA SER A 143 8.34 -12.75 -27.76
C SER A 143 8.79 -13.98 -28.54
N ILE A 144 8.26 -14.19 -29.75
CA ILE A 144 8.77 -15.18 -30.70
C ILE A 144 10.25 -14.92 -31.08
N PHE A 145 10.73 -13.70 -30.83
CA PHE A 145 12.10 -13.27 -31.08
C PHE A 145 13.06 -13.51 -29.91
N SER A 146 12.56 -13.89 -28.72
CA SER A 146 13.37 -14.04 -27.50
C SER A 146 14.56 -15.00 -27.65
N ASN A 147 14.37 -16.10 -28.37
CA ASN A 147 15.41 -17.10 -28.62
C ASN A 147 16.18 -16.89 -29.92
N PHE A 148 15.97 -15.76 -30.62
CA PHE A 148 16.62 -15.49 -31.89
C PHE A 148 18.08 -15.04 -31.68
N ASN A 149 19.02 -15.85 -32.16
CA ASN A 149 20.46 -15.70 -31.96
C ASN A 149 21.24 -15.90 -33.28
N VAL A 150 22.45 -15.35 -33.37
CA VAL A 150 23.35 -15.47 -34.54
C VAL A 150 23.52 -16.90 -35.08
N PRO A 151 23.68 -17.97 -34.25
CA PRO A 151 23.85 -19.34 -34.76
C PRO A 151 22.64 -19.89 -35.51
N SER A 152 21.44 -19.35 -35.28
CA SER A 152 20.21 -19.76 -35.98
C SER A 152 20.09 -19.18 -37.39
N ILE A 153 20.97 -18.23 -37.74
CA ILE A 153 20.99 -17.49 -39.01
C ILE A 153 22.15 -17.95 -39.89
N ASP A 154 23.26 -18.36 -39.28
CA ASP A 154 24.43 -18.91 -39.98
C ASP A 154 24.25 -20.38 -40.39
N ASP A 155 23.07 -20.96 -40.18
CA ASP A 155 22.74 -22.29 -40.70
C ASP A 155 22.60 -22.21 -42.23
N PRO A 156 23.39 -22.98 -43.01
CA PRO A 156 23.30 -23.01 -44.47
C PRO A 156 21.91 -23.41 -45.00
N ALA A 157 21.03 -24.01 -44.17
CA ALA A 157 19.63 -24.26 -44.54
C ALA A 157 18.74 -23.00 -44.48
N THR A 158 19.22 -21.92 -43.84
CA THR A 158 18.44 -20.70 -43.57
C THR A 158 18.82 -19.52 -44.45
N PHE A 159 19.96 -19.56 -45.15
CA PHE A 159 20.33 -18.52 -46.12
C PHE A 159 21.01 -19.06 -47.37
N TYR A 160 20.86 -18.34 -48.48
CA TYR A 160 21.54 -18.60 -49.73
C TYR A 160 22.07 -17.30 -50.34
N SER A 161 23.38 -17.20 -50.52
CA SER A 161 24.02 -16.09 -51.23
C SER A 161 24.10 -16.37 -52.73
N TYR A 162 23.67 -15.42 -53.54
CA TYR A 162 23.70 -15.53 -55.01
C TYR A 162 24.44 -14.32 -55.61
N ASN A 163 25.20 -14.57 -56.68
CA ASN A 163 25.95 -13.52 -57.36
C ASN A 163 25.20 -13.06 -58.61
N ALA A 164 24.61 -11.86 -58.56
CA ALA A 164 24.00 -11.21 -59.72
C ALA A 164 25.07 -10.69 -60.70
N LYS A 165 25.73 -11.60 -61.44
CA LYS A 165 26.84 -11.28 -62.37
C LYS A 165 26.44 -10.39 -63.57
N LEU A 166 25.15 -10.17 -63.81
CA LEU A 166 24.60 -9.64 -65.07
C LEU A 166 24.05 -8.20 -64.96
N SER A 167 23.43 -7.82 -63.84
CA SER A 167 22.86 -6.49 -63.58
C SER A 167 22.33 -6.41 -62.13
N ASN A 168 22.19 -5.19 -61.58
CA ASN A 168 21.72 -5.02 -60.20
C ASN A 168 20.26 -5.49 -60.05
N PRO A 169 19.93 -6.23 -58.98
CA PRO A 169 18.55 -6.53 -58.63
C PRO A 169 17.84 -5.25 -58.18
N TYR A 170 16.56 -5.14 -58.50
CA TYR A 170 15.81 -3.92 -58.16
C TYR A 170 14.41 -4.21 -57.58
N SER A 171 13.87 -5.41 -57.75
CA SER A 171 12.58 -5.83 -57.14
C SER A 171 12.59 -7.34 -56.92
N ALA A 172 11.88 -7.82 -55.90
CA ALA A 172 11.76 -9.23 -55.61
C ALA A 172 10.32 -9.61 -55.22
N ALA A 173 10.01 -10.89 -55.26
CA ALA A 173 8.81 -11.48 -54.71
C ALA A 173 9.16 -12.83 -54.08
N SER A 174 8.53 -13.16 -52.95
CA SER A 174 8.74 -14.47 -52.33
C SER A 174 7.41 -15.16 -52.00
N CYS A 175 7.46 -16.49 -51.92
CA CYS A 175 6.37 -17.29 -51.39
C CYS A 175 6.86 -18.59 -50.75
N LEU A 176 6.02 -19.16 -49.91
CA LEU A 176 6.19 -20.50 -49.37
C LEU A 176 5.35 -21.48 -50.19
N ASP A 177 5.97 -22.56 -50.67
CA ASP A 177 5.31 -23.63 -51.42
C ASP A 177 4.45 -24.52 -50.51
N GLN A 178 3.57 -25.36 -51.10
CA GLN A 178 2.81 -26.39 -50.39
C GLN A 178 3.71 -27.39 -49.63
N LYS A 179 4.96 -27.57 -50.10
CA LYS A 179 5.98 -28.40 -49.46
C LYS A 179 6.79 -27.67 -48.37
N HIS A 180 6.42 -26.43 -48.04
CA HIS A 180 7.16 -25.53 -47.15
C HIS A 180 8.54 -25.08 -47.67
N ASP A 181 8.82 -25.27 -48.96
CA ASP A 181 10.01 -24.74 -49.60
C ASP A 181 9.90 -23.22 -49.79
N ALA A 182 11.00 -22.50 -49.54
CA ALA A 182 11.05 -21.06 -49.71
C ALA A 182 11.42 -20.72 -51.17
N ILE A 183 10.56 -19.96 -51.83
CA ILE A 183 10.73 -19.54 -53.22
C ILE A 183 10.98 -18.04 -53.27
N PHE A 184 12.01 -17.62 -54.01
CA PHE A 184 12.33 -16.24 -54.28
C PHE A 184 12.40 -16.01 -55.79
N ILE A 185 11.81 -14.91 -56.24
CA ILE A 185 11.91 -14.38 -57.60
C ILE A 185 12.59 -13.02 -57.51
N ILE A 186 13.68 -12.85 -58.23
CA ILE A 186 14.48 -11.62 -58.19
C ILE A 186 14.55 -11.03 -59.58
N ALA A 187 13.97 -9.85 -59.76
CA ALA A 187 14.00 -9.15 -61.03
C ALA A 187 15.26 -8.30 -61.16
N LEU A 188 15.88 -8.44 -62.32
CA LEU A 188 17.11 -7.77 -62.72
C LEU A 188 16.80 -6.72 -63.79
N GLN A 189 17.60 -5.64 -63.88
CA GLN A 189 17.35 -4.49 -64.77
C GLN A 189 17.19 -4.83 -66.27
N ASN A 190 17.57 -6.03 -66.71
CA ASN A 190 17.48 -6.50 -68.09
C ASN A 190 16.25 -7.39 -68.40
N ASN A 191 15.15 -7.29 -67.63
CA ASN A 191 13.96 -8.15 -67.75
C ASN A 191 14.22 -9.65 -67.59
N VAL A 192 15.31 -9.99 -66.91
CA VAL A 192 15.60 -11.36 -66.47
C VAL A 192 15.13 -11.51 -65.04
N MET A 193 14.45 -12.62 -64.75
CA MET A 193 14.07 -12.99 -63.39
C MET A 193 14.89 -14.20 -62.96
N LEU A 194 15.46 -14.15 -61.76
CA LEU A 194 16.11 -15.28 -61.13
C LEU A 194 15.12 -15.98 -60.20
N TYR A 195 14.83 -17.24 -60.47
CA TYR A 195 14.12 -18.14 -59.57
C TYR A 195 15.11 -18.81 -58.64
N ILE A 196 14.84 -18.77 -57.34
CA ILE A 196 15.60 -19.44 -56.30
C ILE A 196 14.61 -20.24 -55.45
N ARG A 197 14.89 -21.52 -55.22
CA ARG A 197 14.14 -22.38 -54.29
C ARG A 197 15.09 -22.96 -53.25
N MET A 198 14.74 -22.79 -51.98
CA MET A 198 15.42 -23.40 -50.84
C MET A 198 14.50 -24.49 -50.26
N GLU A 199 14.98 -25.73 -50.25
CA GLU A 199 14.23 -26.88 -49.75
C GLU A 199 14.12 -26.88 -48.22
N TYR A 200 12.95 -27.18 -47.68
CA TYR A 200 12.70 -27.14 -46.22
C TYR A 200 13.55 -28.15 -45.43
N ILE A 201 13.67 -29.39 -45.95
CA ILE A 201 14.30 -30.51 -45.22
C ILE A 201 15.82 -30.55 -45.45
N SER A 202 16.26 -30.33 -46.70
CA SER A 202 17.66 -30.50 -47.09
C SER A 202 18.46 -29.21 -47.00
N GLY A 203 17.80 -28.04 -47.00
CA GLY A 203 18.44 -26.73 -47.09
C GLY A 203 19.11 -26.47 -48.45
N LEU A 204 19.01 -27.39 -49.42
CA LEU A 204 19.70 -27.25 -50.70
C LEU A 204 19.05 -26.17 -51.57
N PRO A 205 19.82 -25.15 -52.02
CA PRO A 205 19.31 -24.12 -52.90
C PRO A 205 19.39 -24.56 -54.37
N THR A 206 18.34 -24.27 -55.13
CA THR A 206 18.31 -24.41 -56.59
C THR A 206 18.01 -23.05 -57.23
N SER A 207 18.72 -22.70 -58.30
CA SER A 207 18.49 -21.43 -59.01
C SER A 207 18.35 -21.62 -60.52
N LYS A 208 17.40 -20.91 -61.13
CA LYS A 208 17.12 -20.94 -62.58
C LYS A 208 16.83 -19.53 -63.09
N GLU A 209 17.34 -19.18 -64.26
CA GLU A 209 17.00 -17.91 -64.93
C GLU A 209 15.71 -18.08 -65.77
N ILE A 210 14.82 -17.10 -65.67
CA ILE A 210 13.60 -16.96 -66.46
C ILE A 210 13.78 -15.72 -67.33
N CYS A 211 13.81 -15.91 -68.64
CA CYS A 211 14.00 -14.85 -69.63
C CYS A 211 12.78 -14.78 -70.55
N GLN A 212 12.46 -13.57 -71.00
CA GLN A 212 11.54 -13.39 -72.13
C GLN A 212 12.19 -13.97 -73.40
N GLU A 213 11.59 -14.97 -74.03
CA GLU A 213 12.03 -15.39 -75.36
C GLU A 213 11.78 -14.23 -76.32
N SER A 214 12.86 -13.57 -76.77
CA SER A 214 12.80 -12.68 -77.91
C SER A 214 12.26 -13.49 -79.10
N ALA A 215 11.25 -12.98 -79.80
CA ALA A 215 10.61 -13.62 -80.96
C ALA A 215 11.56 -13.92 -82.15
N VAL A 216 12.88 -13.80 -81.98
CA VAL A 216 13.92 -14.13 -82.94
C VAL A 216 14.92 -15.11 -82.30
N PRO A 217 15.14 -16.29 -82.91
CA PRO A 217 16.17 -17.23 -82.47
C PRO A 217 17.56 -16.57 -82.44
N ARG A 218 18.38 -16.87 -81.42
CA ARG A 218 19.75 -16.33 -81.23
C ARG A 218 20.68 -16.46 -82.46
N MET A 219 20.35 -17.33 -83.43
CA MET A 219 21.07 -17.49 -84.70
C MET A 219 21.02 -16.27 -85.65
N LEU A 220 20.20 -15.24 -85.40
CA LEU A 220 20.11 -14.01 -86.24
C LEU A 220 20.63 -12.73 -85.56
N SER A 221 21.30 -12.85 -84.41
CA SER A 221 21.73 -11.71 -83.56
C SER A 221 22.71 -10.72 -84.23
N ASN A 222 23.38 -11.08 -85.33
CA ASN A 222 24.30 -10.18 -86.04
C ASN A 222 23.60 -9.20 -86.99
N ILE A 223 22.34 -9.44 -87.37
CA ILE A 223 21.60 -8.57 -88.30
C ILE A 223 20.79 -7.49 -87.55
N THR A 224 20.48 -7.71 -86.27
CA THR A 224 19.65 -6.81 -85.45
C THR A 224 20.41 -5.64 -84.82
N LYS A 225 21.76 -5.68 -84.75
CA LYS A 225 22.57 -4.54 -84.24
C LYS A 225 22.44 -3.26 -85.07
N VAL A 226 22.00 -3.35 -86.32
CA VAL A 226 21.80 -2.20 -87.22
C VAL A 226 20.39 -1.58 -87.08
N PHE A 227 19.44 -2.31 -86.48
CA PHE A 227 18.05 -1.86 -86.33
C PHE A 227 17.64 -1.55 -84.87
N SER A 228 18.55 -1.65 -83.90
CA SER A 228 18.24 -1.52 -82.46
C SER A 228 18.53 -0.13 -81.88
N THR A 229 18.27 0.96 -82.62
CA THR A 229 18.16 2.29 -82.02
C THR A 229 16.73 2.48 -81.54
N HIS A 230 16.52 2.37 -80.21
CA HIS A 230 15.28 2.67 -79.46
C HIS A 230 14.20 1.58 -79.33
N ILE A 231 14.56 0.36 -78.90
CA ILE A 231 13.60 -0.47 -78.16
C ILE A 231 13.93 -0.28 -76.68
N GLU A 232 13.18 0.57 -75.99
CA GLU A 232 13.23 0.66 -74.53
C GLU A 232 12.79 -0.70 -73.96
N ASN A 233 13.68 -1.41 -73.27
CA ASN A 233 13.31 -2.64 -72.58
C ASN A 233 12.35 -2.30 -71.44
N SER A 234 11.17 -2.93 -71.41
CA SER A 234 10.11 -2.61 -70.45
C SER A 234 10.45 -3.11 -69.04
N VAL A 235 10.90 -2.24 -68.15
CA VAL A 235 11.25 -2.62 -66.76
C VAL A 235 9.99 -3.07 -65.98
N ILE A 236 10.09 -4.18 -65.24
CA ILE A 236 9.00 -4.74 -64.42
C ILE A 236 8.85 -3.91 -63.14
N ASN A 237 7.76 -3.18 -62.93
CA ASN A 237 7.55 -2.36 -61.74
C ASN A 237 7.28 -3.17 -60.47
N SER A 238 6.46 -4.21 -60.58
CA SER A 238 5.96 -4.97 -59.43
C SER A 238 5.83 -6.44 -59.78
N LEU A 239 6.17 -7.30 -58.82
CA LEU A 239 6.18 -8.75 -58.95
C LEU A 239 5.44 -9.39 -57.79
N VAL A 240 4.70 -10.44 -58.11
CA VAL A 240 4.04 -11.30 -57.12
C VAL A 240 4.25 -12.75 -57.54
N VAL A 241 4.54 -13.62 -56.59
CA VAL A 241 4.67 -15.07 -56.82
C VAL A 241 3.71 -15.83 -55.92
N HIS A 242 3.04 -16.84 -56.45
CA HIS A 242 2.12 -17.69 -55.69
C HIS A 242 2.03 -19.10 -56.30
N PRO A 243 2.09 -20.18 -55.48
CA PRO A 243 1.72 -21.52 -55.93
C PRO A 243 0.21 -21.58 -56.22
N PHE A 244 -0.20 -21.96 -57.42
CA PHE A 244 -1.62 -22.11 -57.76
C PHE A 244 -1.81 -23.44 -58.50
N GLN A 245 -2.66 -24.30 -57.92
CA GLN A 245 -2.83 -25.68 -58.35
C GLN A 245 -1.53 -26.49 -58.25
N GLN A 246 -0.97 -26.94 -59.39
CA GLN A 246 0.24 -27.79 -59.45
C GLN A 246 1.51 -27.04 -59.90
N ASP A 247 1.41 -25.75 -60.25
CA ASP A 247 2.52 -24.93 -60.75
C ASP A 247 2.67 -23.67 -59.89
N ILE A 248 3.82 -23.01 -60.01
CA ILE A 248 4.09 -21.74 -59.36
C ILE A 248 3.99 -20.65 -60.42
N TYR A 249 3.12 -19.67 -60.18
CA TYR A 249 2.92 -18.56 -61.10
C TYR A 249 3.58 -17.29 -60.59
N VAL A 250 4.24 -16.58 -61.50
CA VAL A 250 4.76 -15.23 -61.27
C VAL A 250 3.89 -14.24 -62.04
N TYR A 251 3.40 -13.22 -61.36
CA TYR A 251 2.64 -12.12 -61.94
C TYR A 251 3.55 -10.90 -61.98
N SER A 252 3.84 -10.40 -63.18
CA SER A 252 4.70 -9.24 -63.38
C SER A 252 3.93 -8.11 -64.06
N LEU A 253 4.08 -6.88 -63.56
CA LEU A 253 3.54 -5.67 -64.17
C LEU A 253 4.67 -4.75 -64.58
N ASP A 254 4.72 -4.38 -65.85
CA ASP A 254 5.78 -3.52 -66.38
C ASP A 254 5.39 -2.04 -66.49
N ASN A 255 6.38 -1.20 -66.80
CA ASN A 255 6.20 0.23 -67.09
C ASN A 255 5.24 0.51 -68.24
N THR A 256 4.97 -0.49 -69.10
CA THR A 256 4.07 -0.40 -70.24
C THR A 256 2.62 -0.74 -69.91
N CYS A 257 2.29 -1.02 -68.64
CA CYS A 257 0.97 -1.48 -68.16
C CYS A 257 0.55 -2.87 -68.66
N GLU A 258 1.50 -3.76 -69.00
CA GLU A 258 1.21 -5.13 -69.37
C GLU A 258 1.34 -6.05 -68.14
N LEU A 259 0.26 -6.76 -67.84
CA LEU A 259 0.26 -7.83 -66.84
C LEU A 259 0.62 -9.14 -67.52
N LYS A 260 1.77 -9.71 -67.17
CA LYS A 260 2.26 -11.00 -67.67
C LYS A 260 2.23 -12.05 -66.56
N VAL A 261 1.76 -13.25 -66.89
CA VAL A 261 1.72 -14.40 -65.97
C VAL A 261 2.68 -15.48 -66.45
N TRP A 262 3.69 -15.79 -65.65
CA TRP A 262 4.75 -16.73 -65.94
C TRP A 262 4.53 -18.04 -65.20
N SER A 263 4.67 -19.16 -65.92
CA SER A 263 4.71 -20.50 -65.34
C SER A 263 6.17 -20.86 -65.10
N ILE A 264 6.52 -21.24 -63.86
CA ILE A 264 7.91 -21.60 -63.51
C ILE A 264 8.27 -22.96 -64.11
N ASP A 265 7.33 -23.91 -64.09
CA ASP A 265 7.52 -25.24 -64.69
C ASP A 265 7.83 -25.13 -66.19
N LYS A 266 7.10 -24.28 -66.92
CA LYS A 266 7.32 -24.05 -68.35
C LYS A 266 8.41 -23.01 -68.64
N SER A 267 8.80 -22.21 -67.66
CA SER A 267 9.72 -21.06 -67.79
C SER A 267 9.35 -20.06 -68.89
N ILE A 268 8.05 -19.91 -69.19
CA ILE A 268 7.51 -18.97 -70.17
C ILE A 268 6.29 -18.24 -69.60
N TYR A 269 5.94 -17.08 -70.15
CA TYR A 269 4.65 -16.45 -69.86
C TYR A 269 3.53 -17.15 -70.64
N ILE A 270 2.43 -17.46 -69.94
CA ILE A 270 1.28 -18.19 -70.49
C ILE A 270 0.08 -17.27 -70.75
N TYR A 271 0.08 -16.08 -70.14
CA TYR A 271 -1.01 -15.12 -70.24
C TYR A 271 -0.44 -13.70 -70.25
N ILE A 272 -1.00 -12.84 -71.09
CA ILE A 272 -0.66 -11.42 -71.18
C ILE A 272 -1.95 -10.60 -71.28
N MET A 273 -2.02 -9.52 -70.51
CA MET A 273 -3.16 -8.61 -70.49
C MET A 273 -2.70 -7.16 -70.52
N ASP A 274 -3.12 -6.43 -71.55
CA ASP A 274 -2.88 -5.00 -71.68
C ASP A 274 -3.90 -4.24 -70.82
N MET A 275 -3.48 -3.83 -69.63
CA MET A 275 -4.35 -3.15 -68.67
C MET A 275 -4.76 -1.76 -69.14
N LYS A 276 -3.94 -1.12 -69.97
CA LYS A 276 -4.18 0.23 -70.47
C LYS A 276 -5.34 0.25 -71.45
N LYS A 277 -5.40 -0.71 -72.38
CA LYS A 277 -6.55 -0.83 -73.30
C LYS A 277 -7.88 -1.09 -72.60
N ILE A 278 -7.87 -1.78 -71.47
CA ILE A 278 -9.08 -2.19 -70.76
C ILE A 278 -9.58 -1.09 -69.81
N TYR A 279 -8.67 -0.39 -69.13
CA TYR A 279 -9.04 0.50 -68.01
C TYR A 279 -8.64 1.98 -68.20
N ALA A 280 -7.85 2.33 -69.22
CA ALA A 280 -7.44 3.72 -69.48
C ALA A 280 -8.13 4.30 -70.72
N ALA A 281 -8.53 5.57 -70.64
CA ALA A 281 -9.07 6.33 -71.77
C ALA A 281 -7.98 7.05 -72.60
N SER A 282 -6.78 7.24 -72.02
CA SER A 282 -5.69 8.02 -72.61
C SER A 282 -4.41 7.21 -72.87
N THR A 283 -3.57 7.72 -73.78
CA THR A 283 -2.35 7.07 -74.28
C THR A 283 -1.08 7.34 -73.48
N GLU A 284 -1.12 8.10 -72.38
CA GLU A 284 0.07 8.48 -71.61
C GLU A 284 0.15 7.75 -70.26
N ASN A 285 1.31 7.16 -69.96
CA ASN A 285 1.54 6.49 -68.67
C ASN A 285 1.86 7.55 -67.60
N GLY A 286 1.45 7.30 -66.36
CA GLY A 286 1.88 8.12 -65.24
C GLY A 286 3.40 7.98 -65.02
N SER A 287 4.04 9.02 -64.49
CA SER A 287 5.46 8.99 -64.11
C SER A 287 5.77 8.12 -62.88
N LYS A 288 4.77 7.43 -62.34
CA LYS A 288 4.83 6.67 -61.08
C LYS A 288 4.65 5.17 -61.36
N PRO A 289 5.28 4.29 -60.57
CA PRO A 289 5.22 2.84 -60.82
C PRO A 289 3.83 2.27 -60.55
N HIS A 290 3.47 1.24 -61.32
CA HIS A 290 2.28 0.42 -61.06
C HIS A 290 2.56 -0.62 -59.97
N ILE A 291 1.57 -0.94 -59.13
CA ILE A 291 1.75 -1.81 -57.95
C ILE A 291 0.78 -2.99 -58.04
N ILE A 292 1.28 -4.20 -57.77
CA ILE A 292 0.48 -5.41 -57.55
C ILE A 292 0.70 -5.89 -56.11
N HIS A 293 -0.40 -6.22 -55.46
CA HIS A 293 -0.42 -6.84 -54.14
C HIS A 293 -1.22 -8.15 -54.19
N LYS A 294 -0.73 -9.21 -53.54
CA LYS A 294 -1.50 -10.45 -53.34
C LYS A 294 -2.10 -10.47 -51.94
N SER A 295 -3.35 -10.90 -51.84
CA SER A 295 -3.98 -11.32 -50.59
C SER A 295 -4.44 -12.76 -50.73
N PHE A 296 -4.18 -13.57 -49.71
CA PHE A 296 -4.53 -14.98 -49.68
C PHE A 296 -5.03 -15.39 -48.30
N ASP A 297 -6.33 -15.60 -48.20
CA ASP A 297 -6.96 -16.25 -47.04
C ASP A 297 -7.55 -17.60 -47.47
N ASP A 298 -8.65 -17.59 -48.24
CA ASP A 298 -9.25 -18.78 -48.87
C ASP A 298 -9.12 -18.78 -50.40
N GLN A 299 -9.12 -17.59 -51.01
CA GLN A 299 -8.98 -17.36 -52.45
C GLN A 299 -7.81 -16.40 -52.71
N LEU A 300 -7.07 -16.64 -53.78
CA LEU A 300 -6.01 -15.73 -54.22
C LEU A 300 -6.65 -14.54 -54.94
N LEU A 301 -6.51 -13.35 -54.37
CA LEU A 301 -6.92 -12.09 -55.00
C LEU A 301 -5.68 -11.25 -55.31
N LEU A 302 -5.61 -10.76 -56.54
CA LEU A 302 -4.59 -9.85 -57.03
C LEU A 302 -5.17 -8.45 -57.08
N THR A 303 -4.72 -7.59 -56.18
CA THR A 303 -5.12 -6.18 -56.17
C THR A 303 -4.07 -5.36 -56.91
N ILE A 304 -4.49 -4.66 -57.95
CA ILE A 304 -3.63 -3.91 -58.86
C ILE A 304 -3.97 -2.43 -58.77
N TYR A 305 -2.96 -1.59 -58.55
CA TYR A 305 -3.02 -0.15 -58.66
C TYR A 305 -2.34 0.32 -59.95
N LEU A 306 -3.12 0.94 -60.83
CA LEU A 306 -2.64 1.51 -62.07
C LEU A 306 -2.47 3.02 -61.90
N SER A 307 -1.22 3.50 -61.88
CA SER A 307 -0.92 4.94 -61.91
C SER A 307 -1.03 5.50 -63.33
N LEU A 308 -2.21 6.03 -63.65
CA LEU A 308 -2.52 6.65 -64.94
C LEU A 308 -2.45 8.18 -64.80
N SER A 309 -2.15 8.89 -65.89
CA SER A 309 -1.98 10.36 -65.89
C SER A 309 -3.26 11.12 -65.51
N GLU A 310 -4.42 10.69 -66.02
CA GLU A 310 -5.71 11.34 -65.74
C GLU A 310 -6.28 10.93 -64.37
N SER A 311 -6.59 9.64 -64.20
CA SER A 311 -7.13 9.08 -62.96
C SER A 311 -6.59 7.69 -62.72
N SER A 312 -5.91 7.49 -61.58
CA SER A 312 -5.41 6.17 -61.21
C SER A 312 -6.57 5.23 -60.88
N THR A 313 -6.43 3.94 -61.16
CA THR A 313 -7.50 2.94 -60.99
C THR A 313 -7.04 1.74 -60.16
N PHE A 314 -7.99 1.19 -59.41
CA PHE A 314 -7.82 -0.04 -58.64
C PHE A 314 -8.60 -1.16 -59.31
N VAL A 315 -7.96 -2.32 -59.47
CA VAL A 315 -8.56 -3.50 -60.10
C VAL A 315 -8.26 -4.71 -59.24
N VAL A 316 -9.29 -5.50 -58.92
CA VAL A 316 -9.15 -6.79 -58.22
C VAL A 316 -9.41 -7.92 -59.20
N LEU A 317 -8.41 -8.79 -59.38
CA LEU A 317 -8.46 -9.94 -60.27
C LEU A 317 -8.32 -11.24 -59.46
N GLU A 318 -9.08 -12.27 -59.83
CA GLU A 318 -8.95 -13.62 -59.30
C GLU A 318 -8.38 -14.54 -60.40
N PRO A 319 -7.31 -15.31 -60.14
CA PRO A 319 -6.87 -16.36 -61.05
C PRO A 319 -7.84 -17.54 -61.00
N CYS A 320 -8.34 -17.93 -62.17
CA CYS A 320 -9.25 -19.06 -62.33
C CYS A 320 -8.82 -19.95 -63.49
N THR A 321 -9.26 -21.21 -63.46
CA THR A 321 -9.10 -22.13 -64.59
C THR A 321 -10.43 -22.33 -65.29
N ASP A 322 -10.49 -21.89 -66.55
CA ASP A 322 -11.66 -22.02 -67.41
C ASP A 322 -11.34 -23.09 -68.47
N HIS A 323 -12.03 -24.23 -68.44
CA HIS A 323 -11.76 -25.38 -69.32
C HIS A 323 -10.28 -25.85 -69.34
N GLY A 324 -9.57 -25.76 -68.21
CA GLY A 324 -8.16 -26.14 -68.09
C GLY A 324 -7.16 -25.09 -68.59
N MET A 325 -7.64 -23.95 -69.08
CA MET A 325 -6.81 -22.80 -69.45
C MET A 325 -6.78 -21.79 -68.31
N PHE A 326 -5.60 -21.20 -68.07
CA PHE A 326 -5.43 -20.13 -67.10
C PHE A 326 -6.15 -18.85 -67.58
N LYS A 327 -6.92 -18.23 -66.68
CA LYS A 327 -7.66 -16.99 -66.94
C LYS A 327 -7.63 -16.10 -65.69
N LEU A 328 -7.67 -14.79 -65.90
CA LEU A 328 -7.87 -13.81 -64.84
C LEU A 328 -9.30 -13.29 -64.90
N GLN A 329 -10.09 -13.52 -63.86
CA GLN A 329 -11.45 -13.00 -63.74
C GLN A 329 -11.43 -11.68 -62.96
N GLN A 330 -12.01 -10.62 -63.53
CA GLN A 330 -12.20 -9.37 -62.82
C GLN A 330 -13.34 -9.49 -61.80
N LYS A 331 -13.05 -9.15 -60.54
CA LYS A 331 -14.04 -9.08 -59.45
C LYS A 331 -14.55 -7.66 -59.21
N PHE A 332 -13.64 -6.69 -59.24
CA PHE A 332 -13.96 -5.32 -58.85
C PHE A 332 -13.05 -4.31 -59.55
N ASN A 333 -13.59 -3.13 -59.85
CA ASN A 333 -12.80 -2.00 -60.29
C ASN A 333 -13.36 -0.69 -59.70
N VAL A 334 -12.46 0.24 -59.36
CA VAL A 334 -12.86 1.56 -58.86
C VAL A 334 -11.81 2.60 -59.22
N ARG A 335 -12.24 3.84 -59.45
CA ARG A 335 -11.32 4.97 -59.67
C ARG A 335 -10.78 5.45 -58.33
N SER A 336 -9.50 5.79 -58.30
CA SER A 336 -8.84 6.39 -57.14
C SER A 336 -9.39 7.81 -56.91
N PRO A 337 -9.72 8.17 -55.66
CA PRO A 337 -10.20 9.51 -55.32
C PRO A 337 -9.08 10.54 -55.32
N ILE A 338 -7.81 10.09 -55.25
CA ILE A 338 -6.63 10.93 -55.15
C ILE A 338 -5.60 10.51 -56.22
N ASN A 339 -5.01 11.49 -56.90
CA ASN A 339 -3.95 11.28 -57.90
C ASN A 339 -2.54 11.63 -57.36
N SER A 340 -2.20 11.15 -56.16
CA SER A 340 -0.89 11.38 -55.51
C SER A 340 -0.06 10.09 -55.47
N ARG A 341 1.03 10.01 -54.68
CA ARG A 341 1.88 8.81 -54.61
C ARG A 341 1.27 7.82 -53.62
N LEU A 342 0.90 6.62 -54.09
CA LEU A 342 0.50 5.52 -53.22
C LEU A 342 1.73 4.98 -52.49
N VAL A 343 1.64 4.87 -51.17
CA VAL A 343 2.72 4.37 -50.29
C VAL A 343 2.55 2.88 -50.09
N ASP A 344 1.35 2.48 -49.66
CA ASP A 344 1.00 1.09 -49.37
C ASP A 344 -0.48 0.82 -49.71
N MET A 345 -0.76 -0.45 -49.97
CA MET A 345 -2.08 -1.01 -50.21
C MET A 345 -2.16 -2.40 -49.61
N SER A 346 -3.30 -2.69 -48.99
CA SER A 346 -3.62 -4.00 -48.45
C SER A 346 -5.10 -4.30 -48.64
N LEU A 347 -5.44 -5.54 -49.00
CA LEU A 347 -6.82 -6.03 -49.04
C LEU A 347 -7.09 -6.84 -47.78
N TYR A 348 -7.97 -6.35 -46.91
CA TYR A 348 -8.39 -7.01 -45.68
C TYR A 348 -9.88 -7.33 -45.75
N GLY A 349 -10.22 -8.63 -45.76
CA GLY A 349 -11.59 -9.09 -46.01
C GLY A 349 -12.14 -8.52 -47.32
N ASN A 350 -13.19 -7.70 -47.24
CA ASN A 350 -13.81 -7.05 -48.40
C ASN A 350 -13.44 -5.56 -48.56
N GLU A 351 -12.42 -5.07 -47.85
CA GLU A 351 -12.01 -3.66 -47.91
C GLU A 351 -10.56 -3.50 -48.38
N ILE A 352 -10.38 -2.69 -49.43
CA ILE A 352 -9.07 -2.25 -49.89
C ILE A 352 -8.70 -1.02 -49.07
N TRP A 353 -7.63 -1.14 -48.30
CA TRP A 353 -7.03 -0.05 -47.55
C TRP A 353 -5.85 0.53 -48.31
N CYS A 354 -5.73 1.85 -48.31
CA CYS A 354 -4.73 2.55 -49.09
C CYS A 354 -4.16 3.73 -48.31
N ILE A 355 -2.84 3.89 -48.39
CA ILE A 355 -2.12 5.06 -47.87
C ILE A 355 -1.59 5.87 -49.05
N TRP A 356 -1.93 7.15 -49.12
CA TRP A 356 -1.31 8.07 -50.07
C TRP A 356 -0.51 9.16 -49.36
N ARG A 357 0.52 9.64 -50.05
CA ARG A 357 1.28 10.84 -49.67
C ARG A 357 0.88 11.99 -50.58
N THR A 358 0.25 13.02 -50.03
CA THR A 358 -0.27 14.19 -50.78
C THR A 358 0.72 15.35 -50.86
N GLY A 359 1.74 15.37 -49.99
CA GLY A 359 2.77 16.41 -49.93
C GLY A 359 4.09 15.89 -49.36
N LYS A 360 4.98 16.78 -48.89
CA LYS A 360 6.24 16.35 -48.26
C LYS A 360 5.98 15.53 -47.00
N ASP A 361 5.09 15.96 -46.10
CA ASP A 361 4.84 15.29 -44.81
C ASP A 361 3.35 15.04 -44.52
N THR A 362 2.48 15.21 -45.52
CA THR A 362 1.05 14.94 -45.39
C THR A 362 0.69 13.61 -46.03
N ALA A 363 -0.02 12.78 -45.28
CA ALA A 363 -0.56 11.52 -45.74
C ALA A 363 -2.07 11.48 -45.55
N CYS A 364 -2.73 10.62 -46.31
CA CYS A 364 -4.13 10.30 -46.13
C CYS A 364 -4.32 8.79 -46.22
N VAL A 365 -5.25 8.29 -45.41
CA VAL A 365 -5.66 6.88 -45.41
C VAL A 365 -7.13 6.85 -45.80
N LYS A 366 -7.47 6.00 -46.76
CA LYS A 366 -8.85 5.74 -47.17
C LYS A 366 -9.05 4.25 -47.37
N SER A 367 -10.28 3.80 -47.17
CA SER A 367 -10.70 2.44 -47.50
C SER A 367 -11.83 2.46 -48.51
N VAL A 368 -11.93 1.40 -49.32
CA VAL A 368 -13.05 1.17 -50.23
C VAL A 368 -13.52 -0.27 -50.08
N ASN A 369 -14.83 -0.45 -49.91
CA ASN A 369 -15.40 -1.77 -49.83
C ASN A 369 -15.76 -2.29 -51.23
N ILE A 370 -15.39 -3.54 -51.49
CA ILE A 370 -15.53 -4.20 -52.79
C ILE A 370 -17.01 -4.41 -53.16
N ARG A 371 -17.91 -4.55 -52.18
CA ARG A 371 -19.35 -4.78 -52.41
C ARG A 371 -20.09 -3.49 -52.76
N ASN A 372 -19.78 -2.37 -52.08
CA ASN A 372 -20.51 -1.10 -52.23
C ASN A 372 -19.80 -0.06 -53.12
N GLY A 373 -18.48 -0.21 -53.33
CA GLY A 373 -17.67 0.72 -54.13
C GLY A 373 -17.49 2.12 -53.55
N GLY A 374 -17.96 2.37 -52.32
CA GLY A 374 -17.89 3.67 -51.65
C GLY A 374 -16.55 3.88 -50.95
N TRP A 375 -15.91 5.03 -51.22
CA TRP A 375 -14.70 5.45 -50.53
C TRP A 375 -15.02 6.04 -49.15
N LYS A 376 -14.26 5.61 -48.13
CA LYS A 376 -14.33 6.10 -46.76
C LYS A 376 -13.04 6.80 -46.39
N ASP A 377 -13.16 7.96 -45.78
CA ASP A 377 -12.02 8.71 -45.26
C ASP A 377 -11.70 8.25 -43.84
N CYS A 378 -10.41 8.22 -43.50
CA CYS A 378 -9.97 8.07 -42.11
C CYS A 378 -9.59 9.43 -41.52
N SER A 379 -10.05 9.71 -40.31
CA SER A 379 -9.67 10.92 -39.59
C SER A 379 -8.31 10.73 -38.93
N LEU A 380 -7.26 11.24 -39.59
CA LEU A 380 -5.91 11.33 -39.03
C LEU A 380 -5.80 12.54 -38.08
N ASP A 381 -4.92 12.45 -37.09
CA ASP A 381 -4.62 13.53 -36.16
C ASP A 381 -3.76 14.60 -36.85
N ILE A 382 -4.43 15.59 -37.42
CA ILE A 382 -3.80 16.76 -38.04
C ILE A 382 -3.84 17.87 -37.00
N THR A 383 -3.08 17.76 -35.91
CA THR A 383 -2.97 18.86 -34.94
C THR A 383 -2.53 20.14 -35.67
N VAL A 384 -3.44 21.11 -35.77
CA VAL A 384 -3.18 22.42 -36.38
C VAL A 384 -2.66 23.36 -35.29
N VAL A 385 -1.69 24.20 -35.64
CA VAL A 385 -1.21 25.25 -34.73
C VAL A 385 -2.28 26.32 -34.65
N GLU A 386 -3.04 26.33 -33.57
CA GLU A 386 -3.94 27.44 -33.25
C GLU A 386 -3.13 28.61 -32.69
N GLN A 387 -3.23 29.77 -33.32
CA GLN A 387 -2.77 31.03 -32.75
C GLN A 387 -3.82 31.52 -31.74
N SER A 388 -3.41 31.73 -30.48
CA SER A 388 -4.26 32.35 -29.47
C SER A 388 -4.68 33.75 -29.92
N ILE A 389 -5.99 34.00 -30.00
CA ILE A 389 -6.54 35.35 -30.28
C ILE A 389 -6.49 36.22 -29.00
N GLN A 390 -6.36 35.61 -27.82
CA GLN A 390 -6.28 36.28 -26.52
C GLN A 390 -4.93 36.03 -25.84
N TYR A 391 -4.24 37.11 -25.49
CA TYR A 391 -3.00 37.09 -24.71
C TYR A 391 -3.27 36.54 -23.31
N SER A 392 -2.88 35.29 -23.05
CA SER A 392 -2.85 34.75 -21.69
C SER A 392 -1.79 35.47 -20.87
N SER A 393 -2.00 35.63 -19.56
CA SER A 393 -1.04 36.26 -18.63
C SER A 393 0.35 35.60 -18.62
N ASN A 394 0.48 34.35 -19.10
CA ASN A 394 1.74 33.66 -19.29
C ASN A 394 1.70 32.72 -20.52
N PRO A 395 2.05 33.19 -21.73
CA PRO A 395 1.96 32.39 -22.96
C PRO A 395 2.92 31.20 -22.93
N LYS A 396 4.12 31.36 -22.34
CA LYS A 396 5.12 30.30 -22.21
C LYS A 396 4.56 29.10 -21.45
N GLN A 397 3.90 29.34 -20.31
CA GLN A 397 3.31 28.27 -19.52
C GLN A 397 2.20 27.54 -20.27
N ASN A 398 1.34 28.26 -20.99
CA ASN A 398 0.26 27.66 -21.78
C ASN A 398 0.80 26.72 -22.88
N TYR A 399 1.83 27.14 -23.62
CA TYR A 399 2.46 26.26 -24.63
C TYR A 399 3.22 25.08 -24.00
N LEU A 400 3.85 25.27 -22.84
CA LEU A 400 4.43 24.15 -22.08
C LEU A 400 3.35 23.16 -21.64
N ASP A 401 2.23 23.63 -21.12
CA ASP A 401 1.10 22.78 -20.74
C ASP A 401 0.51 22.05 -21.95
N LYS A 402 0.44 22.70 -23.12
CA LYS A 402 0.05 22.05 -24.39
C LYS A 402 1.04 20.98 -24.84
N ILE A 403 2.35 21.19 -24.65
CA ILE A 403 3.39 20.19 -24.99
C ILE A 403 3.26 18.96 -24.09
N PHE A 404 3.02 19.14 -22.80
CA PHE A 404 2.92 18.03 -21.85
C PHE A 404 1.47 17.55 -21.61
N SER A 405 0.51 18.01 -22.41
CA SER A 405 -0.87 17.53 -22.35
C SER A 405 -0.98 16.10 -22.93
N SER A 406 -1.90 15.31 -22.38
CA SER A 406 -2.18 13.94 -22.88
C SER A 406 -2.74 13.93 -24.31
N SER A 407 -3.26 15.07 -24.79
CA SER A 407 -3.90 15.18 -26.10
C SER A 407 -2.93 15.17 -27.30
N THR A 408 -1.72 15.69 -27.12
CA THR A 408 -0.74 15.91 -28.20
C THR A 408 0.46 14.96 -28.16
N TYR A 409 0.60 14.15 -27.10
CA TYR A 409 1.65 13.15 -26.87
C TYR A 409 2.93 13.26 -27.74
N PHE A 410 3.99 13.82 -27.15
CA PHE A 410 5.34 13.85 -27.72
C PHE A 410 6.21 12.77 -27.08
N THR A 411 7.00 12.07 -27.89
CA THR A 411 8.00 11.13 -27.35
C THR A 411 9.24 11.86 -26.87
N ASN A 412 10.03 11.20 -26.04
CA ASN A 412 11.33 11.71 -25.61
C ASN A 412 12.22 12.06 -26.81
N ASP A 413 12.18 11.28 -27.89
CA ASP A 413 12.99 11.54 -29.08
C ASP A 413 12.46 12.73 -29.89
N ASP A 414 11.14 12.93 -29.98
CA ASP A 414 10.58 14.14 -30.59
C ASP A 414 11.08 15.40 -29.85
N LEU A 415 11.04 15.37 -28.51
CA LEU A 415 11.48 16.48 -27.68
C LEU A 415 12.99 16.70 -27.73
N LYS A 416 13.81 15.64 -27.69
CA LYS A 416 15.27 15.72 -27.85
C LYS A 416 15.64 16.34 -29.19
N ASN A 417 15.04 15.87 -30.28
CA ASN A 417 15.29 16.40 -31.63
C ASN A 417 14.84 17.86 -31.75
N ALA A 418 13.72 18.24 -31.14
CA ALA A 418 13.28 19.63 -31.09
C ALA A 418 14.23 20.52 -30.28
N ILE A 419 14.75 20.05 -29.14
CA ILE A 419 15.72 20.77 -28.32
C ILE A 419 17.04 20.96 -29.07
N ALA A 420 17.53 19.92 -29.75
CA ALA A 420 18.79 19.95 -30.50
C ALA A 420 18.84 21.01 -31.62
N VAL A 421 17.67 21.44 -32.12
CA VAL A 421 17.58 22.55 -33.10
C VAL A 421 17.96 23.90 -32.48
N TYR A 422 17.77 24.06 -31.17
CA TYR A 422 17.97 25.33 -30.45
C TYR A 422 19.18 25.32 -29.52
N ASP A 423 19.56 24.15 -28.99
CA ASP A 423 20.72 23.94 -28.13
C ASP A 423 21.64 22.91 -28.79
N THR A 424 22.82 23.37 -29.23
CA THR A 424 23.84 22.55 -29.91
C THR A 424 24.90 22.00 -28.95
N SER A 425 24.72 22.18 -27.63
CA SER A 425 25.64 21.60 -26.66
C SER A 425 25.49 20.07 -26.63
N ASP A 426 26.52 19.36 -27.09
CA ASP A 426 26.63 17.90 -27.23
C ASP A 426 26.56 17.10 -25.90
N ASN A 427 26.11 17.69 -24.80
CA ASN A 427 25.99 17.01 -23.52
C ASN A 427 24.74 16.11 -23.52
N CYS A 428 24.92 14.89 -24.02
CA CYS A 428 24.05 13.73 -23.83
C CYS A 428 23.98 13.31 -22.35
N GLU A 429 23.45 14.16 -21.48
CA GLU A 429 23.01 13.74 -20.16
C GLU A 429 21.58 13.18 -20.25
N PHE A 430 21.28 12.15 -19.46
CA PHE A 430 19.91 11.69 -19.24
C PHE A 430 19.08 12.86 -18.70
N ILE A 431 18.25 13.46 -19.55
CA ILE A 431 17.39 14.57 -19.15
C ILE A 431 16.28 14.00 -18.26
N THR A 432 16.39 14.25 -16.95
CA THR A 432 15.38 13.83 -15.96
C THR A 432 14.15 14.73 -15.97
N ASP A 433 14.27 15.97 -16.45
CA ASP A 433 13.17 16.93 -16.52
C ASP A 433 13.20 17.74 -17.82
N TYR A 434 12.40 17.30 -18.80
CA TYR A 434 12.24 18.02 -20.07
C TYR A 434 11.53 19.36 -19.90
N ARG A 435 10.70 19.55 -18.86
CA ARG A 435 9.89 20.76 -18.73
C ARG A 435 10.75 21.98 -18.39
N THR A 436 11.68 21.82 -17.44
CA THR A 436 12.64 22.87 -17.08
C THR A 436 13.66 23.12 -18.20
N LYS A 437 14.17 22.06 -18.84
CA LYS A 437 15.10 22.20 -19.97
C LYS A 437 14.47 22.94 -21.15
N ILE A 438 13.23 22.63 -21.52
CA ILE A 438 12.52 23.35 -22.58
C ILE A 438 12.28 24.81 -22.18
N SER A 439 11.90 25.09 -20.93
CA SER A 439 11.77 26.47 -20.47
C SER A 439 13.09 27.24 -20.63
N ASN A 440 14.21 26.65 -20.22
CA ASN A 440 15.52 27.29 -20.33
C ASN A 440 15.94 27.54 -21.80
N VAL A 441 15.61 26.61 -22.71
CA VAL A 441 15.86 26.77 -24.16
C VAL A 441 15.02 27.90 -24.74
N ILE A 442 13.75 28.02 -24.33
CA ILE A 442 12.89 29.14 -24.73
C ILE A 442 13.44 30.45 -24.15
N ASP A 443 13.84 30.47 -22.88
CA ASP A 443 14.35 31.67 -22.19
C ASP A 443 15.69 32.14 -22.78
N THR A 444 16.58 31.23 -23.17
CA THR A 444 17.85 31.57 -23.86
C THR A 444 17.60 32.11 -25.26
N LYS A 445 16.66 31.52 -26.02
CA LYS A 445 16.27 32.03 -27.33
C LYS A 445 15.60 33.41 -27.24
N VAL A 446 14.75 33.60 -26.24
CA VAL A 446 14.15 34.90 -25.92
C VAL A 446 15.27 35.91 -25.61
N ALA A 447 16.22 35.58 -24.74
CA ALA A 447 17.34 36.47 -24.41
C ALA A 447 18.17 36.88 -25.64
N GLN A 448 18.42 35.95 -26.58
CA GLN A 448 19.14 36.24 -27.84
C GLN A 448 18.37 37.17 -28.80
N GLU A 449 17.04 37.08 -28.84
CA GLU A 449 16.22 37.96 -29.69
C GLU A 449 15.82 39.28 -29.03
N MET A 450 15.84 39.33 -27.68
CA MET A 450 15.55 40.52 -26.88
C MET A 450 16.57 41.65 -27.10
N ASP A 451 17.81 41.33 -27.50
CA ASP A 451 18.83 42.32 -27.89
C ASP A 451 18.40 43.21 -29.07
N LYS A 452 17.35 42.82 -29.82
CA LYS A 452 16.81 43.56 -30.98
C LYS A 452 15.63 44.49 -30.64
N TYR A 453 15.12 44.47 -29.41
CA TYR A 453 13.91 45.18 -28.98
C TYR A 453 14.16 46.13 -27.81
N ASN A 454 13.39 47.23 -27.72
CA ASN A 454 13.50 48.19 -26.62
C ASN A 454 12.96 47.59 -25.31
N SER A 455 13.73 47.71 -24.23
CA SER A 455 13.41 47.12 -22.92
C SER A 455 12.16 47.67 -22.21
N ALA A 456 11.52 48.71 -22.74
CA ALA A 456 10.40 49.41 -22.11
C ALA A 456 9.00 48.93 -22.56
N ASP A 457 8.88 48.24 -23.69
CA ASP A 457 7.58 47.81 -24.25
C ASP A 457 7.18 46.41 -23.78
N ILE A 458 6.46 46.33 -22.66
CA ILE A 458 5.98 45.07 -22.06
C ILE A 458 5.14 44.24 -23.05
N GLU A 459 4.32 44.89 -23.89
CA GLU A 459 3.49 44.20 -24.89
C GLU A 459 4.34 43.54 -25.99
N SER A 460 5.43 44.20 -26.42
CA SER A 460 6.37 43.64 -27.40
C SER A 460 7.17 42.46 -26.83
N GLN A 461 7.52 42.50 -25.53
CA GLN A 461 8.17 41.39 -24.83
C GLN A 461 7.25 40.18 -24.73
N MET A 462 5.97 40.38 -24.41
CA MET A 462 4.98 39.30 -24.34
C MET A 462 4.73 38.67 -25.72
N GLN A 463 4.69 39.47 -26.78
CA GLN A 463 4.60 38.98 -28.17
C GLN A 463 5.83 38.17 -28.58
N LEU A 464 7.04 38.60 -28.19
CA LEU A 464 8.27 37.88 -28.50
C LEU A 464 8.36 36.53 -27.77
N ILE A 465 7.96 36.49 -26.49
CA ILE A 465 7.86 35.24 -25.73
C ILE A 465 6.84 34.30 -26.37
N GLU A 466 5.68 34.80 -26.81
CA GLU A 466 4.69 34.02 -27.53
C GLU A 466 5.23 33.49 -28.86
N GLN A 467 5.89 34.32 -29.67
CA GLN A 467 6.50 33.92 -30.95
C GLN A 467 7.56 32.84 -30.76
N CYS A 468 8.44 32.98 -29.76
CA CYS A 468 9.46 31.98 -29.44
C CYS A 468 8.82 30.66 -28.98
N SER A 469 7.81 30.73 -28.11
CA SER A 469 7.08 29.56 -27.62
C SER A 469 6.32 28.83 -28.74
N VAL A 470 5.65 29.58 -29.63
CA VAL A 470 4.96 29.05 -30.82
C VAL A 470 5.96 28.42 -31.80
N SER A 471 7.12 29.05 -32.01
CA SER A 471 8.17 28.50 -32.86
C SER A 471 8.68 27.16 -32.33
N PHE A 472 8.93 27.05 -31.02
CA PHE A 472 9.36 25.79 -30.42
C PHE A 472 8.28 24.71 -30.52
N TYR A 473 7.01 25.07 -30.23
CA TYR A 473 5.87 24.16 -30.35
C TYR A 473 5.69 23.67 -31.80
N LYS A 474 5.86 24.53 -32.80
CA LYS A 474 5.86 24.15 -34.23
C LYS A 474 6.93 23.12 -34.54
N SER A 475 8.16 23.33 -34.07
CA SER A 475 9.25 22.37 -34.26
C SER A 475 8.93 21.00 -33.65
N CYS A 476 8.33 20.96 -32.45
CA CYS A 476 7.86 19.72 -31.83
C CYS A 476 6.80 19.01 -32.70
N LEU A 477 5.84 19.76 -33.23
CA LEU A 477 4.79 19.23 -34.10
C LEU A 477 5.35 18.69 -35.42
N ASP A 478 6.36 19.33 -36.01
CA ASP A 478 6.97 18.88 -37.25
C ASP A 478 7.72 17.56 -37.07
N TYR A 479 8.44 17.38 -35.95
CA TYR A 479 9.03 16.08 -35.60
C TYR A 479 7.96 15.01 -35.33
N ARG A 480 6.88 15.37 -34.63
CA ARG A 480 5.73 14.46 -34.43
C ARG A 480 5.11 14.02 -35.75
N ARG A 481 4.90 14.94 -36.70
CA ARG A 481 4.37 14.64 -38.04
C ARG A 481 5.30 13.71 -38.81
N LYS A 482 6.62 13.95 -38.75
CA LYS A 482 7.63 13.10 -39.38
C LYS A 482 7.64 11.68 -38.78
N ARG A 483 7.46 11.55 -37.46
CA ARG A 483 7.33 10.26 -36.77
C ARG A 483 6.06 9.52 -37.15
N LEU A 484 4.93 10.22 -37.18
CA LEU A 484 3.60 9.66 -37.45
C LEU A 484 3.29 9.48 -38.94
N ALA A 485 4.23 9.83 -39.83
CA ALA A 485 4.08 9.59 -41.26
C ALA A 485 3.83 8.10 -41.53
N PRO A 486 2.66 7.73 -42.10
CA PRO A 486 2.26 6.35 -42.27
C PRO A 486 3.04 5.68 -43.41
N LEU A 487 3.50 4.47 -43.16
CA LEU A 487 4.29 3.64 -44.07
C LEU A 487 3.57 2.35 -44.48
N GLY A 488 2.76 1.76 -43.59
CA GLY A 488 2.06 0.51 -43.88
C GLY A 488 0.88 0.24 -42.95
N LEU A 489 0.05 -0.75 -43.31
CA LEU A 489 -1.19 -1.10 -42.60
C LEU A 489 -1.25 -2.57 -42.19
N ILE A 490 -1.80 -2.85 -41.00
CA ILE A 490 -2.06 -4.21 -40.49
C ILE A 490 -3.46 -4.25 -39.91
N TRP A 491 -4.27 -5.22 -40.30
CA TRP A 491 -5.61 -5.42 -39.73
C TRP A 491 -5.60 -6.50 -38.65
N LEU A 492 -6.16 -6.19 -37.48
CA LEU A 492 -6.14 -7.08 -36.30
C LEU A 492 -7.33 -8.04 -36.21
N GLY A 493 -8.28 -8.01 -37.15
CA GLY A 493 -9.37 -8.99 -37.17
C GLY A 493 -10.34 -8.93 -35.98
N SER A 494 -11.28 -9.88 -35.93
CA SER A 494 -12.07 -10.13 -34.72
C SER A 494 -11.11 -10.60 -33.62
N PRO A 495 -11.11 -10.03 -32.41
CA PRO A 495 -12.20 -9.26 -31.81
C PRO A 495 -12.06 -7.73 -31.82
N SER A 496 -10.88 -7.20 -32.10
CA SER A 496 -10.61 -5.78 -31.94
C SER A 496 -11.07 -4.93 -33.12
N PHE A 497 -11.03 -5.49 -34.34
CA PHE A 497 -11.27 -4.79 -35.60
C PHE A 497 -10.46 -3.50 -35.77
N LEU A 498 -9.33 -3.38 -35.05
CA LEU A 498 -8.42 -2.25 -35.14
C LEU A 498 -7.51 -2.39 -36.37
N VAL A 499 -7.10 -1.25 -36.93
CA VAL A 499 -6.06 -1.20 -37.97
C VAL A 499 -4.82 -0.55 -37.40
N VAL A 500 -3.70 -1.26 -37.38
CA VAL A 500 -2.39 -0.71 -37.01
C VAL A 500 -1.81 -0.01 -38.22
N VAL A 501 -1.38 1.22 -38.03
CA VAL A 501 -0.65 2.01 -39.01
C VAL A 501 0.81 2.02 -38.56
N VAL A 502 1.67 1.35 -39.32
CA VAL A 502 3.11 1.43 -39.11
C VAL A 502 3.57 2.78 -39.59
N THR A 503 4.32 3.51 -38.75
CA THR A 503 4.83 4.83 -39.06
C THR A 503 6.33 4.83 -39.19
N ASN A 504 6.90 5.96 -39.64
CA ASN A 504 8.32 6.10 -39.92
C ASN A 504 9.25 5.64 -38.78
N SER A 505 8.93 6.02 -37.53
CA SER A 505 9.70 5.61 -36.35
C SER A 505 8.87 4.89 -35.28
N SER A 506 7.58 4.63 -35.52
CA SER A 506 6.72 3.96 -34.54
C SER A 506 5.52 3.25 -35.20
N PHE A 507 4.40 3.16 -34.50
CA PHE A 507 3.10 2.75 -35.04
C PHE A 507 1.98 3.46 -34.28
N CYS A 508 0.79 3.53 -34.85
CA CYS A 508 -0.42 4.04 -34.19
C CYS A 508 -1.63 3.19 -34.58
N PHE A 509 -2.77 3.39 -33.93
CA PHE A 509 -3.98 2.62 -34.21
C PHE A 509 -5.01 3.50 -34.92
N LEU A 510 -5.79 2.89 -35.81
CA LEU A 510 -7.04 3.41 -36.33
C LEU A 510 -8.15 2.60 -35.66
N ARG A 511 -8.98 3.28 -34.87
CA ARG A 511 -10.16 2.69 -34.24
C ARG A 511 -11.42 3.04 -35.04
N PRO A 512 -12.45 2.20 -35.05
CA PRO A 512 -13.76 2.61 -35.54
C PRO A 512 -14.30 3.79 -34.69
N SER A 513 -15.02 4.71 -35.33
CA SER A 513 -15.66 5.83 -34.65
C SER A 513 -16.91 5.37 -33.92
N ASP A 514 -17.17 5.96 -32.76
CA ASP A 514 -18.45 5.77 -32.06
C ASP A 514 -19.62 6.35 -32.89
N LYS A 515 -20.86 5.94 -32.62
CA LYS A 515 -22.07 6.38 -33.34
C LYS A 515 -22.17 7.89 -33.46
N ILE A 516 -21.83 8.63 -32.41
CA ILE A 516 -21.87 10.10 -32.41
C ILE A 516 -20.74 10.67 -33.28
N GLU A 517 -19.51 10.17 -33.10
CA GLU A 517 -18.37 10.59 -33.92
C GLU A 517 -18.58 10.27 -35.40
N ASN A 518 -19.15 9.11 -35.72
CA ASN A 518 -19.46 8.71 -37.10
C ASN A 518 -20.48 9.67 -37.73
N ASN A 519 -21.50 10.09 -36.98
CA ASN A 519 -22.44 11.12 -37.45
C ASN A 519 -21.75 12.48 -37.62
N ILE A 520 -20.76 12.81 -36.78
CA ILE A 520 -19.98 14.06 -36.90
C ILE A 520 -19.08 14.03 -38.14
N PHE A 521 -18.44 12.90 -38.44
CA PHE A 521 -17.55 12.81 -39.59
C PHE A 521 -18.32 12.61 -40.90
N SER A 522 -19.45 11.90 -40.88
CA SER A 522 -20.24 11.61 -42.08
C SER A 522 -20.98 12.82 -42.66
N PHE A 523 -21.32 13.85 -41.87
CA PHE A 523 -21.96 15.05 -42.40
C PHE A 523 -21.07 15.88 -43.33
N LYS A 524 -19.75 15.64 -43.32
CA LYS A 524 -18.83 16.25 -44.30
C LYS A 524 -19.06 15.71 -45.71
N ASN A 525 -19.80 14.61 -45.84
CA ASN A 525 -20.25 14.06 -47.12
C ASN A 525 -21.71 14.50 -47.41
N PRO A 526 -21.97 15.15 -48.56
CA PRO A 526 -23.26 15.77 -48.88
C PRO A 526 -24.41 14.79 -49.19
N GLU A 527 -24.15 13.48 -49.29
CA GLU A 527 -25.13 12.50 -49.80
C GLU A 527 -26.13 11.98 -48.75
N ASN A 528 -25.87 12.18 -47.45
CA ASN A 528 -26.70 11.68 -46.35
C ASN A 528 -27.22 12.84 -45.46
N GLU A 529 -28.10 13.69 -45.99
CA GLU A 529 -28.75 14.75 -45.21
C GLU A 529 -29.86 14.17 -44.30
N THR A 530 -29.50 13.85 -43.06
CA THR A 530 -30.51 13.62 -42.00
C THR A 530 -30.73 14.90 -41.19
N LYS A 531 -31.93 15.08 -40.60
CA LYS A 531 -32.23 16.23 -39.72
C LYS A 531 -31.25 16.34 -38.54
N LEU A 532 -30.70 15.21 -38.07
CA LEU A 532 -29.66 15.16 -37.03
C LEU A 532 -28.32 15.68 -37.55
N ASN A 533 -27.92 15.30 -38.77
CA ASN A 533 -26.69 15.79 -39.40
C ASN A 533 -26.72 17.31 -39.59
N ASN A 534 -27.88 17.89 -39.89
CA ASN A 534 -28.03 19.35 -39.96
C ASN A 534 -27.84 20.05 -38.61
N LEU A 535 -28.32 19.45 -37.51
CA LEU A 535 -28.05 19.97 -36.16
C LEU A 535 -26.56 19.87 -35.81
N LEU A 536 -25.94 18.71 -36.08
CA LEU A 536 -24.51 18.50 -35.82
C LEU A 536 -23.63 19.43 -36.66
N ASN A 537 -24.01 19.71 -37.91
CA ASN A 537 -23.37 20.71 -38.78
C ASN A 537 -23.37 22.10 -38.14
N VAL A 538 -24.49 22.52 -37.55
CA VAL A 538 -24.60 23.82 -36.87
C VAL A 538 -23.74 23.85 -35.60
N LEU A 539 -23.77 22.78 -34.81
CA LEU A 539 -23.03 22.71 -33.55
C LEU A 539 -21.51 22.63 -33.77
N MET A 540 -21.06 21.81 -34.71
CA MET A 540 -19.65 21.47 -34.94
C MET A 540 -19.03 22.17 -36.17
N SER A 541 -19.57 23.34 -36.55
CA SER A 541 -19.12 24.11 -37.72
C SER A 541 -17.65 24.57 -37.65
N GLU A 542 -17.17 24.90 -36.44
CA GLU A 542 -15.76 25.23 -36.19
C GLU A 542 -15.06 24.11 -35.40
N PRO A 543 -13.90 23.61 -35.87
CA PRO A 543 -13.11 22.59 -35.16
C PRO A 543 -12.30 23.23 -34.01
N LYS A 544 -12.98 23.78 -33.01
CA LYS A 544 -12.35 24.33 -31.80
C LYS A 544 -12.62 23.40 -30.63
N ASN A 545 -11.57 22.77 -30.10
CA ASN A 545 -11.65 22.00 -28.87
C ASN A 545 -10.94 22.76 -27.75
N ASN A 546 -11.72 23.35 -26.85
CA ASN A 546 -11.19 24.17 -25.76
C ASN A 546 -11.00 23.40 -24.45
N PHE A 547 -11.02 22.05 -24.46
CA PHE A 547 -10.94 21.25 -23.24
C PHE A 547 -9.73 21.57 -22.35
N ASN A 548 -8.59 21.98 -22.93
CA ASN A 548 -7.39 22.37 -22.17
C ASN A 548 -7.64 23.55 -21.21
N LEU A 549 -8.65 24.39 -21.45
CA LEU A 549 -9.05 25.47 -20.54
C LEU A 549 -9.83 24.97 -19.31
N PHE A 550 -10.30 23.72 -19.34
CA PHE A 550 -11.14 23.09 -18.32
C PHE A 550 -10.38 22.07 -17.46
N LEU A 551 -9.04 22.09 -17.46
CA LEU A 551 -8.22 21.18 -16.66
C LEU A 551 -8.20 21.51 -15.16
N ASP A 552 -8.66 22.68 -14.76
CA ASP A 552 -8.74 23.04 -13.34
C ASP A 552 -9.87 22.27 -12.66
N ILE A 553 -9.45 21.30 -11.85
CA ILE A 553 -10.27 20.41 -11.05
C ILE A 553 -11.16 21.31 -10.15
N ASN A 554 -10.62 22.38 -9.51
CA ASN A 554 -11.32 23.18 -8.48
C ASN A 554 -12.37 24.21 -8.95
N MET A 555 -12.87 24.13 -10.18
CA MET A 555 -13.83 25.10 -10.69
C MET A 555 -15.24 24.97 -10.06
N SER A 556 -15.82 26.11 -9.67
CA SER A 556 -17.22 26.15 -9.22
C SER A 556 -18.18 25.97 -10.42
N PRO A 557 -19.40 25.44 -10.22
CA PRO A 557 -20.38 25.26 -11.30
C PRO A 557 -20.69 26.57 -12.04
N LYS A 558 -20.71 27.71 -11.33
CA LYS A 558 -20.97 29.02 -11.92
C LYS A 558 -19.84 29.46 -12.84
N ASN A 559 -18.59 29.37 -12.36
CA ASN A 559 -17.42 29.73 -13.14
C ASN A 559 -17.27 28.83 -14.37
N PHE A 560 -17.55 27.54 -14.22
CA PHE A 560 -17.54 26.58 -15.32
C PHE A 560 -18.53 26.96 -16.43
N LEU A 561 -19.79 27.26 -16.09
CA LEU A 561 -20.79 27.69 -17.07
C LEU A 561 -20.47 29.06 -17.69
N GLU A 562 -19.88 29.99 -16.94
CA GLU A 562 -19.40 31.27 -17.48
C GLU A 562 -18.26 31.08 -18.48
N LEU A 563 -17.34 30.15 -18.20
CA LEU A 563 -16.24 29.82 -19.10
C LEU A 563 -16.74 29.15 -20.39
N ILE A 564 -17.73 28.23 -20.30
CA ILE A 564 -18.41 27.67 -21.48
C ILE A 564 -19.03 28.78 -22.32
N ARG A 565 -19.75 29.72 -21.69
CA ARG A 565 -20.33 30.86 -22.40
C ARG A 565 -19.27 31.65 -23.11
N GLY A 566 -18.15 31.98 -22.47
CA GLY A 566 -17.04 32.70 -23.10
C GLY A 566 -16.43 31.97 -24.30
N CYS A 567 -16.30 30.64 -24.24
CA CYS A 567 -15.58 29.84 -25.24
C CYS A 567 -16.44 29.36 -26.42
N TYR A 568 -17.74 29.16 -26.23
CA TYR A 568 -18.65 28.53 -27.19
C TYR A 568 -19.86 29.41 -27.55
N MET A 569 -19.67 30.73 -27.59
CA MET A 569 -20.73 31.66 -28.02
C MET A 569 -21.15 31.41 -29.47
N PHE A 570 -22.46 31.27 -29.70
CA PHE A 570 -23.02 31.41 -31.04
C PHE A 570 -23.50 32.84 -31.26
N ASN A 571 -23.21 33.37 -32.44
CA ASN A 571 -23.72 34.67 -32.87
C ASN A 571 -25.16 34.54 -33.38
N SER A 572 -26.11 35.20 -32.73
CA SER A 572 -27.52 35.23 -33.16
C SER A 572 -27.74 35.91 -34.52
N SER A 573 -26.74 36.65 -35.01
CA SER A 573 -26.72 37.30 -36.33
C SER A 573 -26.32 36.37 -37.48
N ASP A 574 -25.89 35.14 -37.20
CA ASP A 574 -25.57 34.16 -38.23
C ASP A 574 -26.85 33.69 -38.96
N SER A 575 -26.87 33.81 -40.28
CA SER A 575 -28.01 33.47 -41.11
C SER A 575 -28.36 31.99 -41.05
N ILE A 576 -27.36 31.11 -40.88
CA ILE A 576 -27.54 29.66 -40.80
C ILE A 576 -28.21 29.27 -39.48
N ILE A 577 -27.76 29.87 -38.37
CA ILE A 577 -28.26 29.60 -37.02
C ILE A 577 -29.69 30.13 -36.87
N SER A 578 -29.97 31.33 -37.37
CA SER A 578 -31.32 31.92 -37.35
C SER A 578 -32.31 31.16 -38.24
N LEU A 579 -31.90 30.69 -39.42
CA LEU A 579 -32.73 29.82 -40.28
C LEU A 579 -33.05 28.48 -39.60
N PHE A 580 -32.07 27.87 -38.94
CA PHE A 580 -32.27 26.58 -38.26
C PHE A 580 -33.17 26.71 -37.02
N LEU A 581 -32.99 27.76 -36.19
CA LEU A 581 -33.84 28.04 -35.03
C LEU A 581 -35.30 28.30 -35.41
N ASN A 582 -35.57 28.83 -36.61
CA ASN A 582 -36.91 29.03 -37.14
C ASN A 582 -37.57 27.76 -37.71
N GLY A 583 -36.84 26.63 -37.78
CA GLY A 583 -37.35 25.36 -38.27
C GLY A 583 -38.22 24.62 -37.24
N CYS A 584 -39.33 24.01 -37.66
CA CYS A 584 -40.34 23.45 -36.75
C CYS A 584 -39.94 22.19 -35.93
N ASN A 585 -38.74 21.61 -36.10
CA ASN A 585 -38.38 20.29 -35.53
C ASN A 585 -37.09 20.27 -34.69
N VAL A 586 -36.57 21.42 -34.24
CA VAL A 586 -35.30 21.51 -33.47
C VAL A 586 -35.38 20.75 -32.14
N LEU A 587 -36.53 20.74 -31.47
CA LEU A 587 -36.67 20.08 -30.17
C LEU A 587 -36.66 18.55 -30.28
N ASP A 588 -37.24 18.00 -31.35
CA ASP A 588 -37.24 16.55 -31.58
C ASP A 588 -35.83 16.04 -31.91
N THR A 589 -35.05 16.78 -32.70
CA THR A 589 -33.66 16.42 -33.01
C THR A 589 -32.76 16.55 -31.78
N VAL A 590 -32.94 17.59 -30.96
CA VAL A 590 -32.22 17.74 -29.68
C VAL A 590 -32.58 16.62 -28.70
N ARG A 591 -33.85 16.22 -28.63
CA ARG A 591 -34.27 15.08 -27.79
C ARG A 591 -33.59 13.77 -28.23
N VAL A 592 -33.51 13.52 -29.53
CA VAL A 592 -32.78 12.34 -30.07
C VAL A 592 -31.30 12.42 -29.70
N LEU A 593 -30.67 13.59 -29.87
CA LEU A 593 -29.26 13.78 -29.54
C LEU A 593 -28.96 13.60 -28.05
N ILE A 594 -29.79 14.17 -27.17
CA ILE A 594 -29.67 14.01 -25.71
C ILE A 594 -29.79 12.53 -25.34
N LYS A 595 -30.77 11.81 -25.89
CA LYS A 595 -30.90 10.36 -25.67
C LYS A 595 -29.66 9.58 -26.12
N MET A 596 -29.06 9.95 -27.25
CA MET A 596 -27.80 9.32 -27.71
C MET A 596 -26.60 9.64 -26.82
N LEU A 597 -26.60 10.80 -26.16
CA LEU A 597 -25.54 11.22 -25.24
C LEU A 597 -25.67 10.62 -23.84
N HIS A 598 -26.83 10.09 -23.48
CA HIS A 598 -26.98 9.33 -22.24
C HIS A 598 -26.36 7.93 -22.39
N ALA A 599 -25.63 7.53 -21.37
CA ALA A 599 -25.19 6.14 -21.23
C ALA A 599 -26.39 5.30 -20.78
N ASP A 600 -26.85 4.37 -21.62
CA ASP A 600 -27.90 3.42 -21.29
C ASP A 600 -27.26 2.21 -20.57
N PRO A 601 -27.57 1.96 -19.29
CA PRO A 601 -27.14 0.74 -18.62
C PRO A 601 -27.96 -0.42 -19.18
N LYS A 602 -27.49 -1.02 -20.27
CA LYS A 602 -27.95 -2.37 -20.63
C LYS A 602 -27.42 -3.31 -19.56
N ILE A 603 -28.33 -3.74 -18.69
CA ILE A 603 -28.10 -4.87 -17.80
C ILE A 603 -28.17 -6.10 -18.72
N ASP A 604 -27.05 -6.47 -19.32
CA ASP A 604 -26.95 -7.79 -19.96
C ASP A 604 -26.77 -8.79 -18.81
N GLU A 605 -27.84 -9.51 -18.48
CA GLU A 605 -27.88 -10.52 -17.42
C GLU A 605 -27.06 -11.79 -17.76
N ASP A 606 -26.55 -11.91 -18.99
CA ASP A 606 -25.77 -13.06 -19.46
C ASP A 606 -24.24 -12.81 -19.37
N MET A 607 -23.75 -12.51 -18.16
CA MET A 607 -22.31 -12.33 -17.86
C MET A 607 -21.59 -13.66 -17.59
N GLU A 608 -22.06 -14.76 -18.19
CA GLU A 608 -21.43 -16.08 -18.11
C GLU A 608 -20.99 -16.53 -19.51
N ASP A 609 -19.84 -16.04 -19.98
CA ASP A 609 -18.90 -16.92 -20.70
C ASP A 609 -17.47 -16.35 -20.72
N THR A 610 -16.60 -17.10 -20.04
CA THR A 610 -15.28 -16.75 -19.49
C THR A 610 -14.11 -16.87 -20.47
N LEU A 611 -14.32 -16.77 -21.79
CA LEU A 611 -13.24 -16.92 -22.77
C LEU A 611 -12.51 -15.61 -23.11
N TYR A 612 -13.17 -14.46 -22.95
CA TYR A 612 -12.69 -13.16 -23.48
C TYR A 612 -12.28 -12.14 -22.42
N SER A 613 -12.25 -12.53 -21.14
CA SER A 613 -11.78 -11.70 -20.00
C SER A 613 -10.29 -11.31 -20.07
N ARG A 614 -9.57 -11.79 -21.09
CA ARG A 614 -8.12 -11.59 -21.27
C ARG A 614 -7.76 -10.52 -22.31
N CYS A 615 -8.74 -10.00 -23.05
CA CYS A 615 -8.48 -9.03 -24.12
C CYS A 615 -8.05 -7.65 -23.58
N PHE A 616 -7.09 -7.00 -24.26
CA PHE A 616 -6.60 -5.64 -23.97
C PHE A 616 -5.95 -5.42 -22.60
N ARG A 617 -5.40 -6.47 -21.95
CA ARG A 617 -4.77 -6.39 -20.63
C ARG A 617 -3.29 -5.97 -20.64
N SER A 618 -2.64 -5.89 -21.80
CA SER A 618 -1.26 -5.42 -21.89
C SER A 618 -1.19 -3.91 -21.62
N LYS A 619 -0.02 -3.40 -21.27
CA LYS A 619 0.19 -1.94 -21.11
C LYS A 619 -0.19 -1.18 -22.39
N LEU A 620 0.11 -1.77 -23.56
CA LEU A 620 -0.29 -1.22 -24.84
C LEU A 620 -1.81 -1.27 -25.02
N GLY A 621 -2.45 -2.41 -24.72
CA GLY A 621 -3.90 -2.57 -24.80
C GLY A 621 -4.65 -1.56 -23.93
N ILE A 622 -4.25 -1.43 -22.67
CA ILE A 622 -4.83 -0.48 -21.72
C ILE A 622 -4.60 0.96 -22.20
N SER A 623 -3.42 1.28 -22.73
CA SER A 623 -3.13 2.60 -23.29
C SER A 623 -4.01 2.92 -24.50
N VAL A 624 -4.22 1.96 -25.43
CA VAL A 624 -5.13 2.13 -26.57
C VAL A 624 -6.55 2.41 -26.10
N VAL A 625 -7.05 1.65 -25.12
CA VAL A 625 -8.38 1.84 -24.54
C VAL A 625 -8.50 3.21 -23.86
N SER A 626 -7.52 3.59 -23.03
CA SER A 626 -7.49 4.87 -22.32
C SER A 626 -7.52 6.06 -23.27
N HIS A 627 -6.65 6.08 -24.28
CA HIS A 627 -6.59 7.18 -25.24
C HIS A 627 -7.84 7.24 -26.12
N SER A 628 -8.39 6.08 -26.51
CA SER A 628 -9.64 6.00 -27.26
C SER A 628 -10.82 6.54 -26.45
N PHE A 629 -10.93 6.14 -25.19
CA PHE A 629 -11.94 6.61 -24.25
C PHE A 629 -11.83 8.13 -24.05
N HIS A 630 -10.62 8.64 -23.77
CA HIS A 630 -10.38 10.07 -23.61
C HIS A 630 -10.80 10.89 -24.85
N GLN A 631 -10.41 10.44 -26.05
CA GLN A 631 -10.82 11.11 -27.31
C GLN A 631 -12.35 11.18 -27.47
N ILE A 632 -13.07 10.09 -27.15
CA ILE A 632 -14.53 10.06 -27.22
C ILE A 632 -15.15 10.99 -26.17
N MET A 633 -14.67 10.96 -24.92
CA MET A 633 -15.18 11.83 -23.86
C MET A 633 -14.97 13.31 -24.17
N VAL A 634 -13.81 13.69 -24.71
CA VAL A 634 -13.51 15.07 -25.09
C VAL A 634 -14.39 15.55 -26.25
N THR A 635 -14.64 14.72 -27.26
CA THR A 635 -15.56 15.09 -28.35
C THR A 635 -17.01 15.21 -27.90
N ARG A 636 -17.47 14.30 -27.04
CA ARG A 636 -18.82 14.39 -26.45
C ARG A 636 -18.95 15.58 -25.51
N PHE A 637 -17.90 15.91 -24.75
CA PHE A 637 -17.84 17.11 -23.91
C PHE A 637 -17.98 18.40 -24.73
N ASP A 638 -17.20 18.53 -25.82
CA ASP A 638 -17.27 19.69 -26.72
C ASP A 638 -18.68 19.84 -27.32
N LEU A 639 -19.26 18.73 -27.79
CA LEU A 639 -20.63 18.69 -28.29
C LEU A 639 -21.65 19.11 -27.22
N CYS A 640 -21.51 18.66 -25.97
CA CYS A 640 -22.39 19.06 -24.87
C CYS A 640 -22.27 20.55 -24.52
N CYS A 641 -21.05 21.12 -24.57
CA CYS A 641 -20.83 22.55 -24.32
C CYS A 641 -21.54 23.41 -25.39
N ARG A 642 -21.39 23.03 -26.66
CA ARG A 642 -22.07 23.68 -27.79
C ARG A 642 -23.58 23.49 -27.72
N LEU A 643 -24.05 22.29 -27.37
CA LEU A 643 -25.48 22.04 -27.18
C LEU A 643 -26.06 22.92 -26.06
N PHE A 644 -25.33 23.10 -24.96
CA PHE A 644 -25.74 23.96 -23.85
C PHE A 644 -25.89 25.43 -24.29
N THR A 645 -24.88 26.02 -24.95
CA THR A 645 -24.97 27.43 -25.39
C THR A 645 -26.02 27.63 -26.47
N PHE A 646 -26.20 26.65 -27.36
CA PHE A 646 -27.26 26.65 -28.37
C PHE A 646 -28.66 26.61 -27.72
N MET A 647 -28.88 25.74 -26.73
CA MET A 647 -30.16 25.64 -26.03
C MET A 647 -30.44 26.85 -25.15
N GLU A 648 -29.41 27.46 -24.53
CA GLU A 648 -29.54 28.71 -23.79
C GLU A 648 -30.01 29.85 -24.71
N LEU A 649 -29.45 29.96 -25.92
CA LEU A 649 -29.89 30.93 -26.93
C LEU A 649 -31.32 30.67 -27.42
N ASN A 650 -31.66 29.41 -27.70
CA ASN A 650 -33.03 29.03 -28.09
C ASN A 650 -34.04 29.37 -26.97
N SER A 651 -33.67 29.13 -25.70
CA SER A 651 -34.51 29.45 -24.54
C SER A 651 -34.77 30.95 -24.39
N LYS A 652 -33.78 31.79 -24.69
CA LYS A 652 -33.90 33.26 -24.65
C LYS A 652 -34.83 33.78 -25.74
N ASN A 653 -34.86 33.13 -26.90
CA ASN A 653 -35.66 33.56 -28.04
C ASN A 653 -37.11 33.02 -28.02
N TYR A 654 -37.35 31.79 -27.53
CA TYR A 654 -38.65 31.11 -27.66
C TYR A 654 -39.24 30.56 -26.34
N GLY A 655 -38.55 30.71 -25.20
CA GLY A 655 -39.12 30.57 -23.84
C GLY A 655 -39.46 29.16 -23.31
N GLN A 656 -39.52 28.12 -24.16
CA GLN A 656 -40.07 26.79 -23.79
C GLN A 656 -39.04 25.67 -23.51
N THR A 657 -37.76 25.97 -23.27
CA THR A 657 -36.68 24.94 -23.32
C THR A 657 -35.81 24.79 -22.06
N ARG A 658 -36.26 25.30 -20.89
CA ARG A 658 -35.43 25.29 -19.66
C ARG A 658 -35.02 23.89 -19.19
N GLU A 659 -35.87 22.88 -19.37
CA GLU A 659 -35.56 21.48 -19.01
C GLU A 659 -34.35 20.95 -19.78
N TYR A 660 -34.34 21.11 -21.11
CA TYR A 660 -33.23 20.68 -21.95
C TYR A 660 -31.93 21.46 -21.71
N VAL A 661 -32.00 22.70 -21.22
CA VAL A 661 -30.80 23.47 -20.79
C VAL A 661 -30.19 22.84 -19.55
N VAL A 662 -31.02 22.40 -18.59
CA VAL A 662 -30.56 21.69 -17.39
C VAL A 662 -29.97 20.34 -17.79
N ASP A 663 -30.63 19.58 -18.66
CA ASP A 663 -30.13 18.28 -19.14
C ASP A 663 -28.79 18.42 -19.87
N ALA A 664 -28.67 19.38 -20.79
CA ALA A 664 -27.41 19.66 -21.48
C ALA A 664 -26.30 20.08 -20.52
N SER A 665 -26.62 20.85 -19.47
CA SER A 665 -25.63 21.23 -18.44
C SER A 665 -25.16 20.04 -17.60
N ASN A 666 -26.08 19.13 -17.22
CA ASN A 666 -25.77 17.93 -16.46
C ASN A 666 -24.92 16.95 -17.29
N LEU A 667 -25.20 16.83 -18.59
CA LEU A 667 -24.38 16.06 -19.53
C LEU A 667 -22.99 16.67 -19.68
N ALA A 668 -22.88 18.01 -19.80
CA ALA A 668 -21.59 18.69 -19.88
C ALA A 668 -20.74 18.45 -18.61
N TYR A 669 -21.33 18.51 -17.41
CA TYR A 669 -20.63 18.16 -16.17
C TYR A 669 -20.19 16.69 -16.16
N SER A 670 -21.05 15.78 -16.61
CA SER A 670 -20.76 14.34 -16.60
C SER A 670 -19.59 13.99 -17.53
N TYR A 671 -19.61 14.51 -18.76
CA TYR A 671 -18.50 14.32 -19.71
C TYR A 671 -17.23 15.08 -19.30
N TRP A 672 -17.35 16.22 -18.61
CA TRP A 672 -16.21 16.91 -18.03
C TRP A 672 -15.50 16.05 -16.97
N ILE A 673 -16.26 15.47 -16.04
CA ILE A 673 -15.73 14.53 -15.03
C ILE A 673 -15.06 13.33 -15.70
N GLN A 674 -15.67 12.73 -16.72
CA GLN A 674 -15.09 11.61 -17.45
C GLN A 674 -13.81 11.99 -18.22
N ALA A 675 -13.80 13.16 -18.86
CA ALA A 675 -12.64 13.65 -19.60
C ALA A 675 -11.48 14.00 -18.65
N LEU A 676 -11.75 14.57 -17.46
CA LEU A 676 -10.75 14.80 -16.42
C LEU A 676 -10.21 13.49 -15.84
N PHE A 677 -11.09 12.54 -15.57
CA PHE A 677 -10.70 11.22 -15.05
C PHE A 677 -9.80 10.47 -16.04
N SER A 678 -10.15 10.50 -17.32
CA SER A 678 -9.36 9.87 -18.39
C SER A 678 -8.11 10.65 -18.79
N HIS A 679 -7.96 11.91 -18.38
CA HIS A 679 -6.75 12.70 -18.62
C HIS A 679 -5.57 12.16 -17.78
N ASP A 680 -5.81 11.66 -16.56
CA ASP A 680 -4.79 10.97 -15.77
C ASP A 680 -4.70 9.49 -16.19
N ILE A 681 -3.87 9.23 -17.21
CA ILE A 681 -3.67 7.92 -17.82
C ILE A 681 -3.30 6.88 -16.74
N LYS A 682 -2.47 7.24 -15.74
CA LYS A 682 -2.03 6.28 -14.71
C LYS A 682 -3.17 5.86 -13.80
N LEU A 683 -4.03 6.80 -13.42
CA LEU A 683 -5.21 6.52 -12.61
C LEU A 683 -6.20 5.64 -13.38
N TYR A 684 -6.39 5.94 -14.67
CA TYR A 684 -7.26 5.19 -15.56
C TYR A 684 -6.74 3.76 -15.85
N GLU A 685 -5.43 3.61 -16.07
CA GLU A 685 -4.75 2.32 -16.23
C GLU A 685 -4.96 1.41 -15.02
N LYS A 686 -4.84 1.97 -13.81
CA LYS A 686 -5.14 1.21 -12.59
C LYS A 686 -6.59 0.75 -12.54
N MET A 687 -7.54 1.60 -12.93
CA MET A 687 -8.95 1.25 -12.96
C MET A 687 -9.22 0.05 -13.88
N ILE A 688 -8.66 0.08 -15.08
CA ILE A 688 -8.79 -1.02 -16.04
C ILE A 688 -8.11 -2.29 -15.50
N SER A 689 -6.90 -2.17 -14.94
CA SER A 689 -6.18 -3.33 -14.40
C SER A 689 -6.91 -4.04 -13.25
N SER A 690 -7.70 -3.29 -12.46
CA SER A 690 -8.46 -3.81 -11.32
C SER A 690 -9.78 -4.49 -11.71
N ASN A 691 -10.37 -4.13 -12.86
CA ASN A 691 -11.73 -4.56 -13.24
C ASN A 691 -11.71 -5.48 -14.48
N VAL A 692 -11.36 -6.75 -14.25
CA VAL A 692 -11.22 -7.78 -15.30
C VAL A 692 -12.55 -8.09 -16.02
N LEU A 693 -13.69 -7.88 -15.36
CA LEU A 693 -15.03 -8.20 -15.89
C LEU A 693 -15.56 -7.19 -16.93
N LEU A 694 -14.82 -6.10 -17.21
CA LEU A 694 -15.28 -5.06 -18.15
C LEU A 694 -14.92 -5.35 -19.60
N ALA A 695 -13.96 -6.26 -19.86
CA ALA A 695 -13.52 -6.57 -21.21
C ALA A 695 -14.67 -7.20 -22.02
N ARG A 696 -15.06 -6.53 -23.11
CA ARG A 696 -16.08 -7.00 -24.06
C ARG A 696 -15.55 -6.93 -25.49
N GLU A 697 -16.18 -7.72 -26.35
CA GLU A 697 -15.91 -7.73 -27.78
C GLU A 697 -17.20 -7.43 -28.53
N PRO A 698 -17.15 -6.66 -29.62
CA PRO A 698 -15.97 -6.01 -30.22
C PRO A 698 -15.42 -4.80 -29.43
N PHE A 699 -14.24 -4.28 -29.81
CA PHE A 699 -13.51 -3.21 -29.08
C PHE A 699 -14.36 -2.01 -28.62
N MET A 700 -15.32 -1.54 -29.42
CA MET A 700 -16.16 -0.40 -29.01
C MET A 700 -17.14 -0.75 -27.89
N ASP A 701 -17.57 -2.01 -27.78
CA ASP A 701 -18.45 -2.47 -26.71
C ASP A 701 -17.70 -2.48 -25.37
N TYR A 702 -16.37 -2.64 -25.40
CA TYR A 702 -15.54 -2.45 -24.22
C TYR A 702 -15.55 -0.98 -23.76
N ILE A 703 -15.39 -0.04 -24.69
CA ILE A 703 -15.46 1.39 -24.38
C ILE A 703 -16.83 1.77 -23.84
N ASP A 704 -17.92 1.27 -24.44
CA ASP A 704 -19.28 1.53 -23.97
C ASP A 704 -19.53 0.93 -22.58
N SER A 705 -18.98 -0.25 -22.29
CA SER A 705 -19.05 -0.87 -20.95
C SER A 705 -18.29 -0.07 -19.90
N LEU A 706 -17.12 0.45 -20.26
CA LEU A 706 -16.34 1.35 -19.39
C LEU A 706 -17.11 2.64 -19.12
N LEU A 707 -17.72 3.23 -20.15
CA LEU A 707 -18.54 4.43 -20.01
C LEU A 707 -19.72 4.18 -19.07
N ASN A 708 -20.44 3.07 -19.25
CA ASN A 708 -21.55 2.68 -18.39
C ASN A 708 -21.09 2.44 -16.94
N TYR A 709 -19.92 1.84 -16.75
CA TYR A 709 -19.37 1.54 -15.44
C TYR A 709 -18.90 2.80 -14.68
N THR A 710 -18.39 3.81 -15.39
CA THR A 710 -17.92 5.07 -14.79
C THR A 710 -18.99 6.17 -14.77
N TRP A 711 -20.16 5.96 -15.38
CA TRP A 711 -21.13 7.02 -15.68
C TRP A 711 -21.63 7.77 -14.43
N PRO A 712 -21.37 9.09 -14.29
CA PRO A 712 -21.56 9.78 -13.02
C PRO A 712 -22.99 10.31 -12.82
N LEU A 713 -23.80 10.44 -13.88
CA LEU A 713 -25.10 11.09 -13.81
C LEU A 713 -26.18 10.25 -13.10
N ILE A 714 -26.22 8.94 -13.37
CA ILE A 714 -27.23 8.02 -12.82
C ILE A 714 -26.73 7.37 -11.52
N ASP A 715 -25.48 6.92 -11.51
CA ASP A 715 -24.86 6.29 -10.35
C ASP A 715 -23.33 6.42 -10.36
N ALA A 716 -22.81 7.48 -9.72
CA ALA A 716 -21.37 7.67 -9.56
C ALA A 716 -20.73 6.79 -8.46
N SER A 717 -21.47 5.87 -7.82
CA SER A 717 -20.97 5.16 -6.64
C SER A 717 -19.77 4.26 -6.95
N THR A 718 -19.71 3.65 -8.13
CA THR A 718 -18.59 2.82 -8.60
C THR A 718 -17.32 3.65 -8.78
N LEU A 719 -17.42 4.75 -9.55
CA LEU A 719 -16.32 5.68 -9.78
C LEU A 719 -15.82 6.29 -8.48
N VAL A 720 -16.71 6.77 -7.62
CA VAL A 720 -16.33 7.40 -6.34
C VAL A 720 -15.68 6.41 -5.37
N LYS A 721 -16.13 5.15 -5.34
CA LYS A 721 -15.46 4.09 -4.56
C LYS A 721 -14.04 3.84 -5.05
N PHE A 722 -13.84 3.77 -6.36
CA PHE A 722 -12.51 3.62 -6.95
C PHE A 722 -11.60 4.81 -6.61
N LEU A 723 -12.10 6.04 -6.78
CA LEU A 723 -11.36 7.26 -6.43
C LEU A 723 -10.99 7.33 -4.94
N LEU A 724 -11.84 6.78 -4.05
CA LEU A 724 -11.56 6.72 -2.62
C LEU A 724 -10.40 5.77 -2.32
N GLN A 725 -10.33 4.62 -3.00
CA GLN A 725 -9.23 3.66 -2.87
C GLN A 725 -7.90 4.26 -3.33
N GLU A 726 -7.92 5.06 -4.40
CA GLU A 726 -6.73 5.72 -4.95
C GLU A 726 -6.35 7.04 -4.25
N GLY A 727 -7.12 7.47 -3.24
CA GLY A 727 -6.81 8.66 -2.45
C GLY A 727 -7.13 10.01 -3.13
N GLN A 728 -7.93 10.01 -4.19
CA GLN A 728 -8.29 11.22 -4.96
C GLN A 728 -9.47 11.97 -4.32
N TYR A 729 -9.29 12.45 -3.08
CA TYR A 729 -10.39 13.02 -2.30
C TYR A 729 -10.93 14.34 -2.85
N THR A 730 -10.06 15.21 -3.38
CA THR A 730 -10.45 16.51 -3.97
C THR A 730 -11.39 16.33 -5.17
N PHE A 731 -11.12 15.31 -5.98
CA PHE A 731 -11.92 15.00 -7.15
C PHE A 731 -13.32 14.50 -6.76
N ILE A 732 -13.44 13.66 -5.73
CA ILE A 732 -14.74 13.22 -5.18
C ILE A 732 -15.58 14.43 -4.70
N GLN A 733 -14.93 15.38 -4.02
CA GLN A 733 -15.61 16.57 -3.50
C GLN A 733 -16.19 17.45 -4.61
N GLN A 734 -15.54 17.51 -5.77
CA GLN A 734 -16.04 18.26 -6.92
C GLN A 734 -17.18 17.55 -7.63
N ILE A 735 -17.09 16.23 -7.78
CA ILE A 735 -18.20 15.43 -8.30
C ILE A 735 -19.47 15.72 -7.46
N ALA A 736 -19.34 15.85 -6.13
CA ALA A 736 -20.44 16.18 -5.23
C ALA A 736 -20.98 17.61 -5.38
N GLN A 737 -20.15 18.56 -5.83
CA GLN A 737 -20.59 19.94 -6.10
C GLN A 737 -21.38 20.07 -7.40
N LEU A 738 -21.08 19.21 -8.38
CA LEU A 738 -21.61 19.27 -9.74
C LEU A 738 -22.84 18.38 -9.92
N LEU A 739 -22.86 17.21 -9.27
CA LEU A 739 -23.89 16.18 -9.42
C LEU A 739 -24.49 15.79 -8.05
N GLY A 740 -25.70 15.23 -8.07
CA GLY A 740 -26.36 14.76 -6.85
C GLY A 740 -25.65 13.57 -6.21
N PHE A 741 -25.40 13.61 -4.89
CA PHE A 741 -24.63 12.60 -4.16
C PHE A 741 -25.45 11.64 -3.29
N ASN A 742 -26.79 11.63 -3.42
CA ASN A 742 -27.69 10.88 -2.54
C ASN A 742 -27.36 9.38 -2.41
N LYS A 743 -26.81 8.75 -3.46
CA LYS A 743 -26.48 7.30 -3.47
C LYS A 743 -25.14 6.96 -2.83
N TRP A 744 -24.21 7.91 -2.73
CA TRP A 744 -22.81 7.67 -2.32
C TRP A 744 -22.33 8.64 -1.24
N GLU A 745 -23.26 9.29 -0.53
CA GLU A 745 -22.99 10.26 0.52
C GLU A 745 -22.06 9.75 1.63
N GLU A 746 -22.14 8.46 2.00
CA GLU A 746 -21.23 7.85 2.97
C GLU A 746 -19.77 7.94 2.51
N THR A 747 -19.52 7.66 1.23
CA THR A 747 -18.21 7.77 0.58
C THR A 747 -17.70 9.22 0.55
N LEU A 748 -18.60 10.18 0.35
CA LEU A 748 -18.27 11.61 0.41
C LEU A 748 -17.90 12.07 1.83
N ILE A 749 -18.61 11.58 2.84
CA ILE A 749 -18.27 11.85 4.25
C ILE A 749 -16.87 11.31 4.55
N ILE A 750 -16.57 10.07 4.13
CA ILE A 750 -15.25 9.47 4.32
C ILE A 750 -14.17 10.27 3.59
N SER A 751 -14.41 10.76 2.37
CA SER A 751 -13.43 11.56 1.64
C SER A 751 -13.13 12.90 2.33
N TYR A 752 -14.12 13.57 2.91
CA TYR A 752 -13.88 14.78 3.71
C TYR A 752 -13.09 14.50 4.99
N LEU A 753 -13.32 13.36 5.64
CA LEU A 753 -12.55 12.96 6.84
C LEU A 753 -11.09 12.67 6.51
N LEU A 754 -10.83 11.96 5.41
CA LEU A 754 -9.47 11.66 4.96
C LEU A 754 -8.73 12.91 4.44
N ASN A 755 -9.46 13.91 3.93
CA ASN A 755 -8.91 15.18 3.47
C ASN A 755 -8.74 16.24 4.58
N ASN A 756 -8.82 15.85 5.86
CA ASN A 756 -8.72 16.75 7.03
C ASN A 756 -9.77 17.89 7.06
N ASP A 757 -10.94 17.72 6.43
CA ASP A 757 -12.03 18.71 6.37
C ASP A 757 -13.31 18.22 7.09
N PRO A 758 -13.27 17.86 8.39
CA PRO A 758 -14.41 17.27 9.11
C PRO A 758 -15.61 18.24 9.27
N ASP A 759 -15.40 19.55 9.19
CA ASP A 759 -16.47 20.55 9.28
C ASP A 759 -17.44 20.49 8.09
N LYS A 760 -16.93 20.17 6.88
CA LYS A 760 -17.77 20.02 5.69
C LYS A 760 -18.60 18.73 5.79
N ALA A 761 -17.99 17.64 6.24
CA ALA A 761 -18.68 16.38 6.53
C ALA A 761 -19.81 16.57 7.57
N LEU A 762 -19.52 17.32 8.64
CA LEU A 762 -20.51 17.62 9.69
C LEU A 762 -21.69 18.44 9.14
N LYS A 763 -21.43 19.45 8.29
CA LYS A 763 -22.50 20.25 7.67
C LYS A 763 -23.44 19.40 6.82
N ILE A 764 -22.92 18.46 6.03
CA ILE A 764 -23.73 17.57 5.20
C ILE A 764 -24.65 16.72 6.09
N LEU A 765 -24.09 16.09 7.13
CA LEU A 765 -24.86 15.27 8.07
C LEU A 765 -25.91 16.05 8.88
N ILE A 766 -25.64 17.32 9.21
CA ILE A 766 -26.60 18.18 9.94
C ILE A 766 -27.72 18.68 9.01
N SER A 767 -27.40 18.93 7.73
CA SER A 767 -28.37 19.47 6.78
C SER A 767 -29.49 18.49 6.40
N ASP A 768 -29.24 17.18 6.53
CA ASP A 768 -30.17 16.15 6.09
C ASP A 768 -31.10 15.68 7.22
N LEU A 769 -32.17 16.46 7.46
CA LEU A 769 -33.14 16.29 8.55
C LEU A 769 -34.00 14.99 8.46
N LYS A 770 -33.90 14.22 7.37
CA LYS A 770 -34.70 13.00 7.13
C LYS A 770 -34.04 11.69 7.57
N LYS A 771 -32.80 11.72 8.06
CA LYS A 771 -32.06 10.50 8.40
C LYS A 771 -32.53 9.84 9.70
N ASN A 772 -32.68 8.52 9.65
CA ASN A 772 -32.92 7.69 10.83
C ASN A 772 -31.81 7.87 11.87
N LEU A 773 -32.16 7.77 13.16
CA LEU A 773 -31.22 7.90 14.29
C LEU A 773 -30.03 6.92 14.20
N ASP A 774 -30.20 5.77 13.55
CA ASP A 774 -29.15 4.78 13.31
C ASP A 774 -28.03 5.28 12.37
N ASN A 775 -28.37 6.14 11.40
CA ASN A 775 -27.38 6.73 10.50
C ASN A 775 -26.48 7.73 11.24
N PHE A 776 -27.02 8.43 12.25
CA PHE A 776 -26.21 9.29 13.12
C PHE A 776 -25.26 8.48 13.99
N LEU A 777 -25.68 7.33 14.52
CA LEU A 777 -24.77 6.44 15.26
C LEU A 777 -23.64 5.93 14.37
N LYS A 778 -23.94 5.47 13.14
CA LYS A 778 -22.91 5.06 12.18
C LYS A 778 -21.93 6.21 11.87
N ALA A 779 -22.44 7.42 11.65
CA ALA A 779 -21.60 8.59 11.42
C ALA A 779 -20.71 8.92 12.63
N ILE A 780 -21.22 8.83 13.87
CA ILE A 780 -20.42 9.02 15.09
C ILE A 780 -19.27 7.99 15.14
N THR A 781 -19.55 6.71 14.86
CA THR A 781 -18.50 5.68 14.82
C THR A 781 -17.45 5.92 13.73
N LEU A 782 -17.84 6.54 12.61
CA LEU A 782 -16.90 6.95 11.57
C LEU A 782 -15.98 8.07 12.06
N PHE A 783 -16.50 9.13 12.68
CA PHE A 783 -15.68 10.19 13.26
C PHE A 783 -14.73 9.65 14.35
N GLU A 784 -15.19 8.68 15.15
CA GLU A 784 -14.38 8.01 16.17
C GLU A 784 -13.21 7.21 15.56
N LYS A 785 -13.46 6.50 14.45
CA LYS A 785 -12.42 5.73 13.72
C LYS A 785 -11.29 6.64 13.20
N TYR A 786 -11.61 7.86 12.78
CA TYR A 786 -10.65 8.84 12.26
C TYR A 786 -10.14 9.84 13.31
N ASN A 787 -10.38 9.60 14.61
CA ASN A 787 -9.92 10.45 15.73
C ASN A 787 -10.50 11.88 15.80
N TYR A 788 -11.62 12.17 15.12
CA TYR A 788 -12.28 13.48 15.19
C TYR A 788 -13.35 13.54 16.29
N TYR A 789 -12.90 13.46 17.54
CA TYR A 789 -13.78 13.33 18.70
C TYR A 789 -14.64 14.59 18.97
N ASP A 790 -14.16 15.80 18.67
CA ASP A 790 -14.93 17.05 18.87
C ASP A 790 -16.15 17.11 17.92
N HIS A 791 -15.95 16.72 16.66
CA HIS A 791 -17.01 16.64 15.66
C HIS A 791 -18.03 15.55 16.00
N ALA A 792 -17.59 14.41 16.53
CA ALA A 792 -18.47 13.36 17.04
C ALA A 792 -19.36 13.87 18.20
N VAL A 793 -18.83 14.68 19.12
CA VAL A 793 -19.60 15.31 20.20
C VAL A 793 -20.60 16.33 19.65
N LYS A 794 -20.22 17.16 18.68
CA LYS A 794 -21.14 18.12 18.03
C LYS A 794 -22.30 17.41 17.33
N LEU A 795 -22.01 16.33 16.61
CA LEU A 795 -23.02 15.50 15.94
C LEU A 795 -23.93 14.80 16.96
N GLY A 796 -23.36 14.23 18.03
CA GLY A 796 -24.12 13.61 19.12
C GLY A 796 -25.05 14.59 19.82
N ASN A 797 -24.59 15.81 20.10
CA ASN A 797 -25.43 16.87 20.68
C ASN A 797 -26.56 17.31 19.73
N HIS A 798 -26.32 17.31 18.41
CA HIS A 798 -27.36 17.55 17.42
C HIS A 798 -28.40 16.40 17.40
N ALA A 799 -27.94 15.15 17.41
CA ALA A 799 -28.81 13.98 17.48
C ALA A 799 -29.68 13.98 18.76
N LEU A 800 -29.11 14.35 19.92
CA LEU A 800 -29.85 14.50 21.17
C LEU A 800 -30.96 15.57 21.09
N LYS A 801 -30.73 16.68 20.37
CA LYS A 801 -31.78 17.69 20.14
C LYS A 801 -32.94 17.11 19.35
N ILE A 802 -32.68 16.24 18.39
CA ILE A 802 -33.71 15.54 17.59
C ILE A 802 -34.41 14.46 18.45
N CYS A 803 -33.67 13.71 19.27
CA CYS A 803 -34.22 12.68 20.16
C CYS A 803 -35.24 13.21 21.18
N LYS A 804 -35.09 14.46 21.64
CA LYS A 804 -36.07 15.10 22.56
C LYS A 804 -37.50 15.13 22.01
N TYR A 805 -37.67 15.05 20.69
CA TYR A 805 -38.98 15.06 20.04
C TYR A 805 -39.56 13.65 19.78
N THR A 806 -38.77 12.59 19.97
CA THR A 806 -39.13 11.21 19.57
C THR A 806 -39.26 10.23 20.76
N GLU A 807 -39.08 10.69 22.00
CA GLU A 807 -39.28 9.95 23.27
C GLU A 807 -38.58 8.57 23.40
N ASN A 808 -37.57 8.27 22.57
CA ASN A 808 -36.83 7.00 22.64
C ASN A 808 -35.69 7.02 23.68
N LYS A 809 -36.02 6.63 24.92
CA LYS A 809 -35.10 6.63 26.09
C LYS A 809 -33.80 5.83 25.88
N ASN A 810 -33.84 4.70 25.17
CA ASN A 810 -32.67 3.86 24.92
C ASN A 810 -31.63 4.53 24.00
N MET A 811 -32.09 5.20 22.95
CA MET A 811 -31.23 5.91 21.99
C MET A 811 -30.62 7.14 22.62
N THR A 812 -31.39 7.90 23.41
CA THR A 812 -30.90 9.02 24.21
C THR A 812 -29.75 8.59 25.14
N SER A 813 -29.90 7.44 25.80
CA SER A 813 -28.85 6.87 26.66
C SER A 813 -27.61 6.40 25.89
N MET A 814 -27.77 5.89 24.65
CA MET A 814 -26.63 5.54 23.78
C MET A 814 -25.86 6.79 23.33
N PHE A 815 -26.55 7.84 22.91
CA PHE A 815 -25.90 9.09 22.53
C PHE A 815 -25.16 9.75 23.70
N HIS A 816 -25.75 9.79 24.90
CA HIS A 816 -25.04 10.28 26.09
C HIS A 816 -23.80 9.45 26.43
N SER A 817 -23.84 8.12 26.25
CA SER A 817 -22.68 7.24 26.46
C SER A 817 -21.57 7.50 25.43
N ASN A 818 -21.91 7.66 24.15
CA ASN A 818 -20.93 7.96 23.10
C ASN A 818 -20.34 9.37 23.26
N ILE A 819 -21.17 10.37 23.60
CA ILE A 819 -20.70 11.73 23.89
C ILE A 819 -19.78 11.72 25.12
N PHE A 820 -20.07 10.92 26.13
CA PHE A 820 -19.20 10.74 27.29
C PHE A 820 -17.83 10.18 26.87
N LEU A 821 -17.80 9.07 26.11
CA LEU A 821 -16.55 8.44 25.65
C LEU A 821 -15.70 9.40 24.80
N ASN A 822 -16.34 10.18 23.91
CA ASN A 822 -15.63 11.14 23.08
C ASN A 822 -15.09 12.34 23.87
N ASN A 823 -15.86 12.88 24.83
CA ASN A 823 -15.37 13.93 25.72
C ASN A 823 -14.21 13.47 26.61
N LEU A 824 -14.22 12.20 27.02
CA LEU A 824 -13.15 11.60 27.79
C LEU A 824 -11.86 11.54 26.97
N LYS A 825 -11.94 11.14 25.69
CA LYS A 825 -10.78 11.16 24.77
C LYS A 825 -10.27 12.58 24.48
N LEU A 826 -11.15 13.58 24.46
CA LEU A 826 -10.79 15.01 24.32
C LEU A 826 -10.19 15.64 25.59
N LYS A 827 -10.11 14.90 26.70
CA LYS A 827 -9.77 15.44 28.03
C LYS A 827 -10.70 16.55 28.53
N ALA A 828 -11.94 16.60 28.03
CA ALA A 828 -12.96 17.56 28.47
C ALA A 828 -13.73 17.00 29.68
N TYR A 829 -13.03 16.83 30.81
CA TYR A 829 -13.51 16.03 31.95
C TYR A 829 -14.78 16.59 32.61
N ARG A 830 -14.92 17.91 32.68
CA ARG A 830 -16.13 18.56 33.20
C ARG A 830 -17.37 18.26 32.34
N SER A 831 -17.20 18.28 31.01
CA SER A 831 -18.26 17.96 30.06
C SER A 831 -18.60 16.46 30.08
N ALA A 832 -17.59 15.60 30.23
CA ALA A 832 -17.79 14.16 30.39
C ALA A 832 -18.59 13.86 31.67
N TYR A 833 -18.21 14.45 32.80
CA TYR A 833 -18.91 14.26 34.08
C TYR A 833 -20.36 14.75 34.04
N ASN A 834 -20.63 15.90 33.41
CA ASN A 834 -21.99 16.38 33.22
C ASN A 834 -22.87 15.40 32.41
N ASN A 835 -22.30 14.72 31.41
CA ASN A 835 -23.04 13.70 30.66
C ASN A 835 -23.38 12.48 31.52
N ILE A 836 -22.52 12.07 32.46
CA ILE A 836 -22.80 10.98 33.40
C ILE A 836 -23.99 11.34 34.31
N LEU A 837 -24.10 12.61 34.72
CA LEU A 837 -25.23 13.07 35.52
C LEU A 837 -26.56 13.02 34.76
N CYS A 838 -26.54 13.30 33.45
CA CYS A 838 -27.71 13.28 32.56
C CYS A 838 -28.19 11.86 32.17
N LEU A 839 -27.43 10.80 32.48
CA LEU A 839 -27.85 9.42 32.22
C LEU A 839 -28.95 8.96 33.19
N GLU A 840 -30.09 8.51 32.64
CA GLU A 840 -31.21 7.92 33.39
C GLU A 840 -30.98 6.43 33.72
N ASP A 841 -30.29 5.69 32.85
CA ASP A 841 -29.98 4.27 33.02
C ASP A 841 -28.84 4.06 34.04
N GLN A 842 -29.13 3.35 35.14
CA GLN A 842 -28.20 3.12 36.24
C GLN A 842 -26.99 2.26 35.85
N ASP A 843 -27.18 1.23 35.02
CA ASP A 843 -26.09 0.31 34.66
C ASP A 843 -25.08 1.00 33.74
N ARG A 844 -25.58 1.73 32.74
CA ARG A 844 -24.72 2.53 31.84
C ARG A 844 -24.03 3.67 32.58
N LYS A 845 -24.70 4.29 33.55
CA LYS A 845 -24.12 5.34 34.39
C LYS A 845 -22.96 4.81 35.23
N LEU A 846 -23.11 3.63 35.84
CA LEU A 846 -22.03 2.98 36.60
C LEU A 846 -20.86 2.55 35.70
N ASN A 847 -21.13 2.04 34.50
CA ASN A 847 -20.09 1.68 33.53
C ASN A 847 -19.32 2.91 32.99
N CYS A 848 -20.02 4.00 32.70
CA CYS A 848 -19.39 5.26 32.31
C CYS A 848 -18.56 5.85 33.47
N LEU A 849 -19.10 5.81 34.70
CA LEU A 849 -18.36 6.22 35.90
C LEU A 849 -17.10 5.37 36.13
N HIS A 850 -17.20 4.06 35.97
CA HIS A 850 -16.06 3.14 36.04
C HIS A 850 -14.98 3.51 35.03
N THR A 851 -15.37 3.73 33.77
CA THR A 851 -14.45 4.14 32.71
C THR A 851 -13.82 5.50 33.01
N PHE A 852 -14.60 6.47 33.48
CA PHE A 852 -14.12 7.81 33.84
C PHE A 852 -13.06 7.77 34.95
N VAL A 853 -13.36 7.09 36.05
CA VAL A 853 -12.44 7.03 37.21
C VAL A 853 -11.14 6.35 36.83
N LEU A 854 -11.19 5.23 36.10
CA LEU A 854 -9.98 4.51 35.71
C LEU A 854 -9.12 5.31 34.73
N THR A 855 -9.71 5.97 33.73
CA THR A 855 -8.92 6.71 32.74
C THR A 855 -8.22 7.92 33.33
N LEU A 856 -8.87 8.67 34.24
CA LEU A 856 -8.21 9.80 34.92
C LEU A 856 -7.09 9.32 35.84
N LEU A 857 -7.26 8.17 36.50
CA LEU A 857 -6.21 7.59 37.36
C LEU A 857 -5.03 7.03 36.55
N GLU A 858 -5.30 6.37 35.43
CA GLU A 858 -4.28 5.87 34.49
C GLU A 858 -3.51 7.04 33.83
N ASN A 859 -4.17 8.18 33.57
CA ASN A 859 -3.56 9.40 33.05
C ASN A 859 -2.81 10.25 34.10
N ASN A 860 -2.72 9.80 35.36
CA ASN A 860 -2.14 10.54 36.50
C ASN A 860 -2.81 11.89 36.84
N GLU A 861 -4.05 12.13 36.40
CA GLU A 861 -4.78 13.39 36.61
C GLU A 861 -5.61 13.35 37.91
N LYS A 862 -4.92 13.01 39.02
CA LYS A 862 -5.55 12.79 40.33
C LYS A 862 -6.13 14.07 40.94
N GLU A 863 -5.46 15.20 40.74
CA GLU A 863 -5.91 16.50 41.26
C GLU A 863 -7.24 16.93 40.66
N GLU A 864 -7.41 16.70 39.35
CA GLU A 864 -8.65 17.03 38.66
C GLU A 864 -9.79 16.09 39.10
N LEU A 865 -9.51 14.79 39.26
CA LEU A 865 -10.48 13.83 39.80
C LEU A 865 -10.91 14.19 41.23
N MET A 866 -9.98 14.69 42.06
CA MET A 866 -10.26 15.18 43.42
C MET A 866 -11.12 16.45 43.45
N SER A 867 -11.15 17.24 42.37
CA SER A 867 -11.99 18.44 42.29
C SER A 867 -13.50 18.12 42.17
N PHE A 868 -13.86 16.92 41.69
CA PHE A 868 -15.26 16.50 41.54
C PHE A 868 -15.87 16.07 42.90
N ASN A 869 -17.15 16.39 43.09
CA ASN A 869 -17.87 16.14 44.35
C ASN A 869 -18.74 14.86 44.35
N PHE A 870 -18.71 14.06 43.28
CA PHE A 870 -19.39 12.75 43.12
C PHE A 870 -20.76 12.63 43.81
N TYR A 871 -21.68 13.56 43.54
CA TYR A 871 -23.02 13.67 44.15
C TYR A 871 -23.78 12.33 44.19
N GLY A 872 -23.74 11.62 45.33
CA GLY A 872 -24.39 10.33 45.52
C GLY A 872 -23.71 9.10 44.87
N LEU A 873 -22.60 9.30 44.15
CA LEU A 873 -21.85 8.23 43.47
C LEU A 873 -20.54 7.84 44.19
N GLN A 874 -20.27 8.45 45.34
CA GLN A 874 -19.01 8.27 46.07
C GLN A 874 -18.74 6.82 46.47
N SER A 875 -19.76 6.09 46.94
CA SER A 875 -19.61 4.67 47.30
C SER A 875 -19.19 3.82 46.10
N SER A 876 -19.78 4.09 44.92
CA SER A 876 -19.42 3.41 43.68
C SER A 876 -17.98 3.72 43.26
N VAL A 877 -17.52 4.97 43.39
CA VAL A 877 -16.12 5.34 43.09
C VAL A 877 -15.15 4.61 44.04
N GLU A 878 -15.45 4.59 45.35
CA GLU A 878 -14.66 3.85 46.34
C GLU A 878 -14.55 2.36 45.97
N ASP A 879 -15.66 1.72 45.60
CA ASP A 879 -15.70 0.31 45.20
C ASP A 879 -14.93 0.04 43.91
N ILE A 880 -15.04 0.92 42.90
CA ILE A 880 -14.32 0.80 41.62
C ILE A 880 -12.80 0.85 41.86
N VAL A 881 -12.34 1.85 42.60
CA VAL A 881 -10.91 2.04 42.89
C VAL A 881 -10.38 0.89 43.73
N LEU A 882 -11.14 0.46 44.75
CA LEU A 882 -10.74 -0.66 45.61
C LEU A 882 -10.66 -1.99 44.84
N LYS A 883 -11.64 -2.29 43.98
CA LYS A 883 -11.63 -3.52 43.15
C LYS A 883 -10.45 -3.53 42.17
N LYS A 884 -10.17 -2.41 41.49
CA LYS A 884 -9.02 -2.28 40.59
C LYS A 884 -7.70 -2.36 41.35
N ALA A 885 -7.57 -1.67 42.48
CA ALA A 885 -6.36 -1.72 43.30
C ALA A 885 -6.08 -3.15 43.79
N ARG A 886 -7.12 -3.93 44.11
CA ARG A 886 -6.98 -5.32 44.53
C ARG A 886 -6.62 -6.29 43.41
N SER A 887 -6.90 -5.96 42.14
CA SER A 887 -6.58 -6.82 40.99
C SER A 887 -5.19 -6.57 40.38
N LEU A 888 -4.50 -5.50 40.80
CA LEU A 888 -3.19 -5.11 40.29
C LEU A 888 -2.03 -5.65 41.14
N SER A 889 -0.82 -5.60 40.57
CA SER A 889 0.44 -5.91 41.24
C SER A 889 0.73 -4.88 42.36
N ASN A 890 1.63 -5.19 43.31
CA ASN A 890 1.92 -4.30 44.44
C ASN A 890 2.36 -2.90 44.00
N VAL A 891 3.21 -2.80 42.96
CA VAL A 891 3.72 -1.53 42.43
C VAL A 891 2.62 -0.71 41.76
N ASP A 892 1.83 -1.36 40.90
CA ASP A 892 0.78 -0.69 40.12
C ASP A 892 -0.46 -0.34 40.96
N ALA A 893 -0.68 -1.07 42.07
CA ALA A 893 -1.79 -0.82 42.98
C ALA A 893 -1.58 0.43 43.85
N TYR A 894 -0.31 0.80 44.13
CA TYR A 894 0.02 1.89 45.05
C TYR A 894 -0.62 3.24 44.65
N PRO A 895 -0.57 3.70 43.39
CA PRO A 895 -1.24 4.92 42.94
C PRO A 895 -2.75 4.98 43.25
N PHE A 896 -3.45 3.84 43.14
CA PHE A 896 -4.89 3.72 43.37
C PHE A 896 -5.21 3.72 44.85
N TYR A 897 -4.41 3.03 45.67
CA TYR A 897 -4.55 3.06 47.13
C TYR A 897 -4.29 4.45 47.70
N MET A 898 -3.28 5.17 47.20
CA MET A 898 -2.99 6.53 47.63
C MET A 898 -4.12 7.50 47.25
N PHE A 899 -4.72 7.34 46.07
CA PHE A 899 -5.90 8.11 45.69
C PHE A 899 -7.11 7.78 46.60
N LEU A 900 -7.34 6.50 46.90
CA LEU A 900 -8.39 6.07 47.82
C LEU A 900 -8.18 6.66 49.23
N CYS A 901 -6.94 6.70 49.71
CA CYS A 901 -6.58 7.37 50.96
C CYS A 901 -6.92 8.88 50.91
N SER A 902 -6.60 9.56 49.81
CA SER A 902 -6.91 10.99 49.65
C SER A 902 -8.42 11.28 49.63
N ILE A 903 -9.22 10.39 49.04
CA ILE A 903 -10.70 10.47 49.11
C ILE A 903 -11.15 10.27 50.55
N HIS A 904 -10.69 9.21 51.21
CA HIS A 904 -11.10 8.93 52.59
C HIS A 904 -10.74 10.08 53.53
N ASP A 905 -9.59 10.73 53.33
CA ASP A 905 -9.17 11.91 54.09
C ASP A 905 -10.05 13.14 53.79
N LYS A 906 -10.29 13.46 52.51
CA LYS A 906 -11.17 14.57 52.08
C LYS A 906 -12.58 14.49 52.70
N TYR A 907 -13.12 13.28 52.83
CA TYR A 907 -14.45 13.03 53.38
C TYR A 907 -14.43 12.60 54.86
N ALA A 908 -13.29 12.72 55.56
CA ALA A 908 -13.10 12.38 56.98
C ALA A 908 -13.54 10.95 57.38
N LYS A 909 -13.40 9.98 56.46
CA LYS A 909 -13.71 8.55 56.69
C LYS A 909 -12.52 7.82 57.33
N TYR A 910 -12.09 8.24 58.52
CA TYR A 910 -10.86 7.76 59.17
C TYR A 910 -10.80 6.25 59.42
N LYS A 911 -11.94 5.59 59.71
CA LYS A 911 -12.02 4.14 59.87
C LYS A 911 -11.67 3.39 58.58
N LYS A 912 -12.20 3.84 57.43
CA LYS A 912 -11.86 3.28 56.11
C LYS A 912 -10.41 3.61 55.72
N LEU A 913 -9.92 4.79 56.09
CA LEU A 913 -8.53 5.19 55.87
C LEU A 913 -7.54 4.28 56.62
N SER A 914 -7.84 3.96 57.88
CA SER A 914 -7.05 3.02 58.67
C SER A 914 -7.04 1.61 58.05
N MET A 915 -8.17 1.14 57.52
CA MET A 915 -8.27 -0.12 56.77
C MET A 915 -7.45 -0.12 55.48
N THR A 916 -7.45 0.99 54.72
CA THR A 916 -6.67 1.07 53.47
C THR A 916 -5.17 1.06 53.73
N PHE A 917 -4.69 1.71 54.79
CA PHE A 917 -3.29 1.60 55.20
C PHE A 917 -2.93 0.20 55.69
N TYR A 918 -3.87 -0.50 56.35
CA TYR A 918 -3.65 -1.88 56.75
C TYR A 918 -3.54 -2.83 55.53
N GLU A 919 -4.33 -2.63 54.48
CA GLU A 919 -4.17 -3.39 53.22
C GLU A 919 -2.84 -3.08 52.52
N LEU A 920 -2.38 -1.83 52.55
CA LEU A 920 -1.06 -1.45 52.04
C LEU A 920 0.07 -2.13 52.83
N TYR A 921 -0.09 -2.28 54.15
CA TYR A 921 0.83 -3.07 54.98
C TYR A 921 0.92 -4.53 54.51
N LEU A 922 -0.20 -5.19 54.24
CA LEU A 922 -0.21 -6.58 53.77
C LEU A 922 0.45 -6.74 52.39
N ARG A 923 0.46 -5.68 51.58
CA ARG A 923 1.05 -5.64 50.24
C ARG A 923 2.48 -5.11 50.19
N ALA A 924 3.05 -4.68 51.30
CA ALA A 924 4.35 -4.05 51.30
C ALA A 924 5.48 -5.07 51.15
N ASP A 925 6.40 -4.78 50.22
CA ASP A 925 7.56 -5.63 49.90
C ASP A 925 8.81 -5.30 50.74
N THR A 926 8.71 -4.38 51.70
CA THR A 926 9.82 -4.03 52.60
C THR A 926 9.32 -3.84 54.02
N CYS A 927 10.16 -4.20 54.99
CA CYS A 927 9.84 -4.00 56.41
C CYS A 927 9.66 -2.51 56.76
N VAL A 928 10.36 -1.62 56.06
CA VAL A 928 10.23 -0.16 56.22
C VAL A 928 8.83 0.32 55.82
N ALA A 929 8.35 -0.10 54.64
CA ALA A 929 7.02 0.25 54.18
C ALA A 929 5.93 -0.36 55.08
N GLN A 930 6.12 -1.60 55.56
CA GLN A 930 5.23 -2.21 56.54
C GLN A 930 5.09 -1.39 57.82
N GLU A 931 6.21 -0.95 58.40
CA GLU A 931 6.22 -0.15 59.62
C GLU A 931 5.52 1.19 59.42
N GLN A 932 5.80 1.87 58.29
CA GLN A 932 5.16 3.14 57.94
C GLN A 932 3.65 3.01 57.79
N TYR A 933 3.16 2.03 57.02
CA TYR A 933 1.73 1.84 56.81
C TYR A 933 1.00 1.41 58.08
N LEU A 934 1.60 0.55 58.91
CA LEU A 934 1.02 0.19 60.20
C LEU A 934 0.94 1.40 61.15
N ARG A 935 1.97 2.24 61.17
CA ARG A 935 1.99 3.47 61.98
C ARG A 935 0.91 4.45 61.53
N LEU A 936 0.70 4.61 60.22
CA LEU A 936 -0.37 5.44 59.67
C LEU A 936 -1.74 4.84 60.00
N SER A 937 -1.93 3.53 59.85
CA SER A 937 -3.16 2.83 60.24
C SER A 937 -3.48 3.04 61.72
N LEU A 938 -2.47 2.95 62.58
CA LEU A 938 -2.58 3.18 64.03
C LEU A 938 -2.92 4.63 64.35
N LEU A 939 -2.27 5.60 63.72
CA LEU A 939 -2.54 7.03 63.92
C LEU A 939 -4.03 7.36 63.65
N TYR A 940 -4.57 6.92 62.51
CA TYR A 940 -5.96 7.21 62.15
C TYR A 940 -6.97 6.43 62.99
N LEU A 941 -6.58 5.27 63.55
CA LEU A 941 -7.43 4.53 64.48
C LEU A 941 -7.44 5.18 65.88
N GLU A 942 -6.33 5.77 66.31
CA GLU A 942 -6.22 6.51 67.58
C GLU A 942 -6.96 7.86 67.56
N ILE A 943 -7.20 8.45 66.38
CA ILE A 943 -8.03 9.65 66.22
C ILE A 943 -9.52 9.35 66.47
N LEU A 944 -9.95 8.11 66.29
CA LEU A 944 -11.34 7.71 66.54
C LEU A 944 -11.61 7.58 68.03
N ASN A 945 -12.89 7.70 68.41
CA ASN A 945 -13.33 7.40 69.77
C ASN A 945 -12.92 5.96 70.15
N PRO A 946 -12.52 5.70 71.41
CA PRO A 946 -12.02 4.39 71.83
C PRO A 946 -13.03 3.25 71.61
N ASN A 947 -14.34 3.55 71.60
CA ASN A 947 -15.39 2.56 71.33
C ASN A 947 -15.48 2.16 69.84
N ASP A 948 -15.02 3.02 68.93
CA ASP A 948 -15.10 2.84 67.47
C ASP A 948 -13.74 2.48 66.82
N ALA A 949 -12.66 2.49 67.62
CA ALA A 949 -11.27 2.27 67.23
C ALA A 949 -10.94 0.78 66.96
N TRP A 950 -11.68 0.18 66.03
CA TRP A 950 -11.49 -1.20 65.57
C TRP A 950 -11.99 -1.38 64.13
N PHE A 951 -11.44 -2.35 63.40
CA PHE A 951 -11.95 -2.78 62.10
C PHE A 951 -11.80 -4.29 61.87
N VAL A 952 -12.58 -4.85 60.94
CA VAL A 952 -12.61 -6.28 60.65
C VAL A 952 -11.61 -6.62 59.54
N THR A 953 -10.82 -7.67 59.76
CA THR A 953 -9.81 -8.17 58.81
C THR A 953 -10.00 -9.66 58.52
N VAL A 954 -9.60 -10.09 57.32
CA VAL A 954 -9.80 -11.48 56.84
C VAL A 954 -8.74 -12.44 57.40
N SER A 955 -7.56 -11.94 57.78
CA SER A 955 -6.47 -12.76 58.30
C SER A 955 -5.66 -12.01 59.35
N LEU A 956 -5.63 -12.53 60.58
CA LEU A 956 -4.66 -12.13 61.59
C LEU A 956 -3.35 -12.88 61.30
N PRO A 957 -2.21 -12.20 61.09
CA PRO A 957 -0.93 -12.84 60.76
C PRO A 957 -0.28 -13.59 61.94
N PHE A 958 -1.05 -13.94 62.99
CA PHE A 958 -0.55 -14.16 64.34
C PHE A 958 -0.89 -15.49 64.99
N PHE A 959 -1.66 -16.37 64.34
CA PHE A 959 -1.96 -17.67 64.92
C PHE A 959 -1.31 -18.79 64.11
N SER A 960 -0.52 -19.61 64.81
CA SER A 960 -0.20 -20.97 64.38
C SER A 960 -1.50 -21.68 63.98
N LYS A 961 -1.40 -22.60 63.01
CA LYS A 961 -2.50 -23.28 62.30
C LYS A 961 -3.49 -24.10 63.18
N THR A 962 -3.61 -23.86 64.48
CA THR A 962 -4.31 -24.73 65.43
C THR A 962 -5.55 -24.15 66.08
N ASP A 963 -5.91 -22.87 65.88
CA ASP A 963 -7.18 -22.35 66.41
C ASP A 963 -8.10 -21.81 65.31
N ASP A 964 -9.23 -22.49 65.16
CA ASP A 964 -10.31 -22.22 64.23
C ASP A 964 -11.06 -20.91 64.55
N VAL A 965 -11.38 -20.17 63.48
CA VAL A 965 -12.47 -19.18 63.35
C VAL A 965 -12.53 -18.09 64.43
N TYR A 966 -11.72 -17.05 64.25
CA TYR A 966 -12.08 -15.70 64.70
C TYR A 966 -12.12 -14.74 63.50
N ASN A 967 -13.29 -14.13 63.28
CA ASN A 967 -13.38 -12.90 62.50
C ASN A 967 -12.48 -11.86 63.19
N GLY A 968 -11.31 -11.59 62.59
CA GLY A 968 -10.21 -10.88 63.22
C GLY A 968 -10.48 -9.41 63.40
N ILE A 969 -11.01 -9.03 64.58
CA ILE A 969 -11.14 -7.64 65.00
C ILE A 969 -9.74 -7.10 65.28
N MET A 970 -9.29 -6.15 64.45
CA MET A 970 -8.04 -5.43 64.65
C MET A 970 -8.28 -4.27 65.61
N GLN A 971 -7.57 -4.28 66.74
CA GLN A 971 -7.59 -3.23 67.76
C GLN A 971 -6.23 -2.52 67.81
N ILE A 972 -6.18 -1.38 68.51
CA ILE A 972 -4.94 -0.59 68.67
C ILE A 972 -3.79 -1.45 69.24
N GLU A 973 -4.06 -2.32 70.21
CA GLU A 973 -3.03 -3.20 70.80
C GLU A 973 -2.43 -4.18 69.80
N HIS A 974 -3.24 -4.72 68.89
CA HIS A 974 -2.80 -5.63 67.85
C HIS A 974 -1.90 -4.92 66.83
N LEU A 975 -2.26 -3.70 66.42
CA LEU A 975 -1.43 -2.87 65.53
C LEU A 975 -0.12 -2.47 66.20
N LYS A 976 -0.13 -2.16 67.51
CA LYS A 976 1.11 -1.89 68.27
C LYS A 976 2.06 -3.08 68.23
N LYS A 977 1.57 -4.30 68.46
CA LYS A 977 2.38 -5.53 68.36
C LYS A 977 2.97 -5.73 66.95
N LEU A 978 2.18 -5.48 65.90
CA LEU A 978 2.64 -5.54 64.50
C LEU A 978 3.75 -4.53 64.20
N CYS A 979 3.59 -3.27 64.61
CA CYS A 979 4.61 -2.24 64.40
C CYS A 979 5.96 -2.65 65.01
N TRP A 980 5.94 -3.17 66.24
CA TRP A 980 7.16 -3.63 66.91
C TRP A 980 7.80 -4.83 66.22
N LEU A 981 7.00 -5.77 65.70
CA LEU A 981 7.52 -6.89 64.91
C LEU A 981 8.14 -6.44 63.58
N ALA A 982 7.50 -5.50 62.87
CA ALA A 982 8.03 -4.94 61.63
C ALA A 982 9.38 -4.23 61.84
N ARG A 983 9.52 -3.47 62.93
CA ARG A 983 10.80 -2.87 63.35
C ARG A 983 11.87 -3.92 63.63
N ALA A 984 11.51 -4.97 64.35
CA ALA A 984 12.43 -6.06 64.66
C ALA A 984 12.92 -6.80 63.39
N ARG A 985 12.04 -6.99 62.40
CA ARG A 985 12.42 -7.54 61.09
C ARG A 985 13.36 -6.61 60.32
N GLN A 986 13.08 -5.31 60.33
CA GLN A 986 13.96 -4.30 59.71
C GLN A 986 15.38 -4.34 60.29
N GLU A 987 15.54 -4.55 61.60
CA GLU A 987 16.87 -4.68 62.24
C GLU A 987 17.63 -5.95 61.82
N ILE A 988 16.92 -6.98 61.36
CA ILE A 988 17.56 -8.17 60.79
C ILE A 988 18.04 -7.84 59.38
N GLU A 989 17.11 -7.59 58.46
CA GLU A 989 17.34 -7.33 57.04
C GLU A 989 16.05 -6.77 56.42
N GLU A 990 16.17 -5.81 55.50
CA GLU A 990 15.02 -5.08 54.92
C GLU A 990 14.02 -5.98 54.16
N SER A 991 14.46 -7.16 53.71
CA SER A 991 13.69 -8.15 52.94
C SER A 991 12.92 -9.17 53.79
N THR A 992 13.06 -9.15 55.12
CA THR A 992 12.57 -10.22 56.01
C THR A 992 11.10 -10.06 56.43
N ILE A 993 10.19 -10.08 55.45
CA ILE A 993 8.78 -9.70 55.66
C ILE A 993 7.94 -10.77 56.37
N ASN A 994 8.23 -12.05 56.14
CA ASN A 994 7.36 -13.16 56.58
C ASN A 994 7.97 -14.06 57.67
N ILE A 995 9.05 -13.62 58.30
CA ILE A 995 9.66 -14.38 59.39
C ILE A 995 8.76 -14.29 60.62
N ASP A 996 8.39 -15.45 61.19
CA ASP A 996 7.60 -15.54 62.41
C ASP A 996 8.39 -15.02 63.62
N VAL A 997 7.68 -14.70 64.70
CA VAL A 997 8.29 -14.05 65.86
C VAL A 997 9.37 -14.90 66.52
N GLN A 998 9.20 -16.23 66.55
CA GLN A 998 10.19 -17.12 67.16
C GLN A 998 11.47 -17.15 66.33
N SER A 999 11.36 -17.23 65.01
CA SER A 999 12.52 -17.14 64.12
C SER A 999 13.18 -15.76 64.17
N VAL A 1000 12.42 -14.66 64.21
CA VAL A 1000 12.97 -13.30 64.41
C VAL A 1000 13.78 -13.23 65.72
N ILE A 1001 13.24 -13.78 66.80
CA ILE A 1001 13.93 -13.87 68.10
C ILE A 1001 15.24 -14.66 67.96
N SER A 1002 15.21 -15.83 67.32
CA SER A 1002 16.41 -16.65 67.14
C SER A 1002 17.52 -15.94 66.35
N ILE A 1003 17.17 -15.21 65.29
CA ILE A 1003 18.13 -14.48 64.47
C ILE A 1003 18.69 -13.28 65.23
N LEU A 1004 17.84 -12.51 65.91
CA LEU A 1004 18.29 -11.39 66.74
C LEU A 1004 19.21 -11.86 67.89
N LEU A 1005 19.03 -13.08 68.40
CA LEU A 1005 19.95 -13.70 69.36
C LEU A 1005 21.32 -13.99 68.73
N THR A 1006 21.39 -14.53 67.51
CA THR A 1006 22.68 -14.70 66.80
C THR A 1006 23.39 -13.36 66.52
N LYS A 1007 22.61 -12.27 66.35
CA LYS A 1007 23.13 -10.90 66.21
C LYS A 1007 23.40 -10.19 67.54
N HIS A 1008 23.27 -10.88 68.68
CA HIS A 1008 23.52 -10.34 70.02
C HIS A 1008 22.62 -9.14 70.43
N LYS A 1009 21.42 -8.99 69.85
CA LYS A 1009 20.46 -7.89 70.12
C LYS A 1009 19.48 -8.24 71.26
N TYR A 1010 20.02 -8.52 72.45
CA TYR A 1010 19.28 -9.06 73.58
C TYR A 1010 18.13 -8.17 74.10
N LYS A 1011 18.29 -6.84 74.09
CA LYS A 1011 17.28 -5.91 74.62
C LYS A 1011 15.97 -5.95 73.83
N ASP A 1012 16.06 -6.01 72.51
CA ASP A 1012 14.89 -6.03 71.64
C ASP A 1012 14.25 -7.41 71.59
N VAL A 1013 15.06 -8.48 71.67
CA VAL A 1013 14.57 -9.85 71.90
C VAL A 1013 13.75 -9.94 73.19
N MET A 1014 14.24 -9.37 74.30
CA MET A 1014 13.54 -9.42 75.59
C MET A 1014 12.22 -8.62 75.58
N ARG A 1015 12.18 -7.48 74.86
CA ARG A 1015 10.95 -6.70 74.66
C ARG A 1015 9.93 -7.45 73.80
N LEU A 1016 10.36 -8.01 72.66
CA LEU A 1016 9.51 -8.79 71.77
C LEU A 1016 8.94 -10.01 72.50
N SER A 1017 9.79 -10.75 73.21
CA SER A 1017 9.37 -11.92 73.99
C SER A 1017 8.32 -11.55 75.04
N LYS A 1018 8.47 -10.40 75.73
CA LYS A 1018 7.46 -9.91 76.68
C LYS A 1018 6.14 -9.49 76.01
N MET A 1019 6.21 -8.77 74.88
CA MET A 1019 5.00 -8.32 74.16
C MET A 1019 4.18 -9.47 73.58
N TRP A 1020 4.85 -10.58 73.28
CA TRP A 1020 4.29 -11.77 72.67
C TRP A 1020 4.09 -12.93 73.63
N ASN A 1021 4.31 -12.72 74.93
CA ASN A 1021 4.18 -13.73 75.99
C ASN A 1021 5.01 -15.02 75.72
N LEU A 1022 6.23 -14.87 75.18
CA LEU A 1022 7.18 -15.96 74.92
C LEU A 1022 8.17 -16.12 76.09
N SER A 1023 8.83 -17.29 76.17
CA SER A 1023 9.76 -17.60 77.26
C SER A 1023 11.01 -16.71 77.26
N LEU A 1024 11.28 -16.04 78.37
CA LEU A 1024 12.45 -15.18 78.55
C LEU A 1024 13.74 -15.94 78.88
N CYS A 1025 13.66 -17.25 79.19
CA CYS A 1025 14.80 -18.05 79.63
C CYS A 1025 15.82 -18.30 78.51
N GLN A 1026 15.36 -18.56 77.28
CA GLN A 1026 16.23 -18.88 76.15
C GLN A 1026 17.16 -17.70 75.76
N PRO A 1027 16.66 -16.45 75.62
CA PRO A 1027 17.52 -15.28 75.37
C PRO A 1027 18.62 -15.07 76.40
N LEU A 1028 18.29 -15.28 77.68
CA LEU A 1028 19.21 -15.04 78.79
C LEU A 1028 20.29 -16.12 78.91
N ARG A 1029 19.94 -17.39 78.67
CA ARG A 1029 20.94 -18.46 78.58
C ARG A 1029 21.97 -18.19 77.49
N GLU A 1030 21.52 -17.68 76.33
CA GLU A 1030 22.44 -17.36 75.25
C GLU A 1030 23.32 -16.14 75.58
N LEU A 1031 22.79 -15.14 76.29
CA LEU A 1031 23.60 -14.03 76.82
C LEU A 1031 24.65 -14.51 77.83
N VAL A 1032 24.33 -15.50 78.66
CA VAL A 1032 25.30 -16.10 79.60
C VAL A 1032 26.47 -16.72 78.83
N LYS A 1033 26.19 -17.51 77.79
CA LYS A 1033 27.24 -18.12 76.94
C LYS A 1033 28.14 -17.07 76.31
N THR A 1034 27.56 -15.97 75.81
CA THR A 1034 28.35 -14.89 75.19
C THR A 1034 29.11 -14.06 76.21
N CYS A 1035 28.64 -13.92 77.45
CA CYS A 1035 29.43 -13.35 78.53
C CYS A 1035 30.61 -14.25 78.95
N LEU A 1036 30.46 -15.57 78.85
CA LEU A 1036 31.50 -16.55 79.19
C LEU A 1036 32.59 -16.64 78.12
N SER A 1037 32.28 -16.43 76.85
CA SER A 1037 33.24 -16.51 75.74
C SER A 1037 34.26 -15.35 75.73
N LEU A 1038 33.97 -14.25 76.43
CA LEU A 1038 34.85 -13.07 76.66
C LEU A 1038 36.12 -13.36 77.50
N ILE A 1039 36.62 -14.59 77.48
CA ILE A 1039 37.94 -14.97 78.02
C ILE A 1039 39.03 -14.73 76.96
N ASP A 1040 38.68 -14.84 75.67
CA ASP A 1040 39.59 -14.62 74.55
C ASP A 1040 39.74 -13.13 74.20
N SER A 1041 40.97 -12.67 74.01
CA SER A 1041 41.26 -11.24 73.76
C SER A 1041 40.60 -10.69 72.48
N GLU A 1042 40.41 -11.52 71.46
CA GLU A 1042 39.74 -11.12 70.20
C GLU A 1042 38.22 -10.91 70.37
N GLU A 1043 37.60 -11.61 71.32
CA GLU A 1043 36.16 -11.46 71.58
C GLU A 1043 35.86 -10.22 72.44
N CYS A 1044 36.79 -9.79 73.28
CA CYS A 1044 36.69 -8.56 74.06
C CYS A 1044 36.55 -7.30 73.21
N ASP A 1045 37.22 -7.24 72.05
CA ASP A 1045 37.12 -6.12 71.11
C ASP A 1045 35.77 -6.13 70.36
N LYS A 1046 35.28 -7.31 69.98
CA LYS A 1046 33.96 -7.48 69.35
C LYS A 1046 32.81 -7.19 70.34
N ALA A 1047 33.05 -7.36 71.63
CA ALA A 1047 32.05 -7.15 72.67
C ALA A 1047 31.49 -5.73 72.73
N TRP A 1048 32.36 -4.74 72.47
CA TRP A 1048 31.97 -3.33 72.45
C TRP A 1048 30.92 -3.02 71.39
N ILE A 1049 30.97 -3.71 70.25
CA ILE A 1049 30.03 -3.51 69.14
C ILE A 1049 28.64 -3.96 69.57
N TRP A 1050 28.48 -5.19 70.06
CA TRP A 1050 27.16 -5.68 70.43
C TRP A 1050 26.61 -5.03 71.72
N LEU A 1051 27.48 -4.62 72.66
CA LEU A 1051 27.06 -3.86 73.85
C LEU A 1051 26.51 -2.47 73.47
N ALA A 1052 27.21 -1.75 72.59
CA ALA A 1052 26.74 -0.47 72.06
C ALA A 1052 25.41 -0.63 71.31
N ASP A 1053 25.28 -1.72 70.56
CA ASP A 1053 24.08 -2.11 69.83
C ASP A 1053 22.85 -2.37 70.72
N ASN A 1054 23.04 -2.68 72.00
CA ASN A 1054 21.96 -2.80 73.01
C ASN A 1054 21.73 -1.48 73.78
N GLY A 1055 22.45 -0.42 73.42
CA GLY A 1055 22.42 0.88 74.09
C GLY A 1055 23.07 0.85 75.47
N VAL A 1056 24.15 0.07 75.63
CA VAL A 1056 24.98 0.02 76.83
C VAL A 1056 26.33 0.67 76.50
N SER A 1057 26.62 1.82 77.08
CA SER A 1057 27.89 2.54 76.95
C SER A 1057 28.58 2.58 78.31
N GLY A 1058 29.86 2.20 78.39
CA GLY A 1058 30.65 2.30 79.61
C GLY A 1058 31.85 3.24 79.45
N GLU A 1059 32.11 4.05 80.47
CA GLU A 1059 33.27 4.94 80.53
C GLU A 1059 34.53 4.12 80.85
N GLY A 1060 35.30 3.72 79.83
CA GLY A 1060 36.70 3.29 79.94
C GLY A 1060 37.03 2.04 80.77
N ILE A 1061 36.02 1.28 81.23
CA ILE A 1061 36.20 0.07 82.02
C ILE A 1061 36.01 -1.17 81.14
N ASP A 1062 36.87 -2.17 81.33
CA ASP A 1062 36.87 -3.53 80.76
C ASP A 1062 35.49 -4.03 80.28
N SER A 1063 35.39 -4.40 78.99
CA SER A 1063 34.15 -4.84 78.32
C SER A 1063 33.50 -6.03 79.01
N LYS A 1064 34.31 -6.90 79.63
CA LYS A 1064 33.84 -8.04 80.42
C LYS A 1064 32.94 -7.59 81.56
N LYS A 1065 33.38 -6.62 82.37
CA LYS A 1065 32.61 -6.13 83.53
C LYS A 1065 31.28 -5.51 83.11
N ILE A 1066 31.27 -4.79 81.98
CA ILE A 1066 30.06 -4.16 81.44
C ILE A 1066 29.05 -5.22 80.96
N ALA A 1067 29.52 -6.28 80.28
CA ALA A 1067 28.65 -7.37 79.85
C ALA A 1067 28.00 -8.10 81.04
N TRP A 1068 28.76 -8.37 82.10
CA TRP A 1068 28.22 -8.97 83.32
C TRP A 1068 27.21 -8.06 84.04
N HIS A 1069 27.47 -6.75 84.08
CA HIS A 1069 26.51 -5.80 84.65
C HIS A 1069 25.24 -5.66 83.79
N PHE A 1070 25.37 -5.78 82.47
CA PHE A 1070 24.22 -5.80 81.57
C PHE A 1070 23.33 -7.03 81.80
N LEU A 1071 23.92 -8.21 81.98
CA LEU A 1071 23.21 -9.43 82.37
C LEU A 1071 22.47 -9.25 83.71
N GLU A 1072 23.18 -8.74 84.74
CA GLU A 1072 22.59 -8.44 86.05
C GLU A 1072 21.37 -7.51 85.93
N LYS A 1073 21.49 -6.45 85.14
CA LYS A 1073 20.40 -5.48 84.91
C LYS A 1073 19.20 -6.09 84.19
N LEU A 1074 19.42 -7.00 83.23
CA LEU A 1074 18.32 -7.67 82.53
C LEU A 1074 17.62 -8.69 83.42
N VAL A 1075 18.37 -9.49 84.17
CA VAL A 1075 17.81 -10.47 85.11
C VAL A 1075 16.93 -9.77 86.14
N ASN A 1076 17.44 -8.72 86.79
CA ASN A 1076 16.69 -7.96 87.80
C ASN A 1076 15.45 -7.23 87.23
N ARG A 1077 15.48 -6.84 85.96
CA ARG A 1077 14.36 -6.10 85.32
C ARG A 1077 13.19 -7.00 84.92
N TYR A 1078 13.47 -8.23 84.50
CA TYR A 1078 12.48 -9.13 83.92
C TYR A 1078 12.02 -10.23 84.88
N GLU A 1079 12.75 -10.47 85.98
CA GLU A 1079 12.30 -11.33 87.07
C GLU A 1079 11.04 -10.74 87.72
N GLN A 1080 10.07 -11.59 88.05
CA GLN A 1080 8.93 -11.17 88.85
C GLN A 1080 9.37 -11.06 90.32
N GLU A 1081 8.93 -10.01 91.01
CA GLU A 1081 9.26 -9.81 92.44
C GLU A 1081 8.95 -11.08 93.26
N GLY A 1082 9.94 -11.56 94.02
CA GLY A 1082 9.84 -12.74 94.88
C GLY A 1082 10.02 -14.10 94.20
N LYS A 1083 10.32 -14.17 92.90
CA LYS A 1083 10.67 -15.44 92.21
C LYS A 1083 12.15 -15.48 91.84
N THR A 1084 12.70 -16.69 91.77
CA THR A 1084 14.09 -16.99 91.39
C THR A 1084 14.21 -17.70 90.05
N LEU A 1085 13.16 -17.70 89.22
CA LEU A 1085 13.09 -18.51 87.99
C LEU A 1085 14.16 -18.09 86.96
N ILE A 1086 14.35 -16.78 86.75
CA ILE A 1086 15.35 -16.29 85.79
C ILE A 1086 16.75 -16.44 86.39
N HIS A 1087 16.94 -16.08 87.65
CA HIS A 1087 18.19 -16.31 88.40
C HIS A 1087 18.61 -17.79 88.35
N TYR A 1088 17.67 -18.73 88.50
CA TYR A 1088 17.91 -20.18 88.45
C TYR A 1088 18.39 -20.62 87.09
N HIS A 1089 17.74 -20.20 86.01
CA HIS A 1089 18.17 -20.57 84.66
C HIS A 1089 19.52 -19.96 84.26
N VAL A 1090 19.85 -18.77 84.76
CA VAL A 1090 21.17 -18.17 84.56
C VAL A 1090 22.24 -18.93 85.35
N ALA A 1091 21.98 -19.28 86.61
CA ALA A 1091 22.89 -20.06 87.44
C ALA A 1091 23.10 -21.50 86.92
N ASP A 1092 22.03 -22.16 86.47
CA ASP A 1092 22.07 -23.46 85.79
C ASP A 1092 22.99 -23.42 84.57
N GLU A 1093 22.88 -22.39 83.72
CA GLU A 1093 23.73 -22.27 82.53
C GLU A 1093 25.20 -21.97 82.88
N LEU A 1094 25.47 -21.14 83.89
CA LEU A 1094 26.84 -20.85 84.35
C LEU A 1094 27.56 -22.09 84.88
N LEU A 1095 26.88 -22.89 85.69
CA LEU A 1095 27.44 -24.10 86.28
C LEU A 1095 27.65 -25.21 85.23
N ARG A 1096 26.78 -25.32 84.21
CA ARG A 1096 26.99 -26.23 83.06
C ARG A 1096 28.32 -25.99 82.36
N HIS A 1097 28.74 -24.74 82.27
CA HIS A 1097 30.01 -24.34 81.68
C HIS A 1097 31.19 -24.36 82.66
N LYS A 1098 31.02 -24.92 83.87
CA LYS A 1098 32.03 -24.97 84.95
C LYS A 1098 32.58 -23.59 85.34
N SER A 1099 31.72 -22.57 85.30
CA SER A 1099 32.07 -21.22 85.73
C SER A 1099 31.56 -20.93 87.13
N PHE A 1100 32.30 -20.11 87.88
CA PHE A 1100 31.88 -19.69 89.22
C PHE A 1100 30.65 -18.76 89.14
N LEU A 1101 29.72 -18.94 90.08
CA LEU A 1101 28.56 -18.07 90.19
C LEU A 1101 28.99 -16.67 90.69
N PRO A 1102 28.61 -15.59 89.99
CA PRO A 1102 28.85 -14.23 90.45
C PRO A 1102 28.24 -13.95 91.83
N ASN A 1103 28.92 -13.11 92.63
CA ASN A 1103 28.50 -12.77 93.99
C ASN A 1103 27.07 -12.20 94.07
N TRP A 1104 26.61 -11.47 93.06
CA TRP A 1104 25.25 -10.92 93.04
C TRP A 1104 24.19 -12.01 92.92
N ILE A 1105 24.43 -13.08 92.16
CA ILE A 1105 23.53 -14.26 92.06
C ILE A 1105 23.53 -15.02 93.38
N VAL A 1106 24.72 -15.28 93.93
CA VAL A 1106 24.86 -16.00 95.21
C VAL A 1106 24.16 -15.21 96.33
N LYS A 1107 24.27 -13.89 96.33
CA LYS A 1107 23.59 -13.02 97.29
C LYS A 1107 22.07 -13.07 97.13
N THR A 1108 21.53 -12.97 95.90
CA THR A 1108 20.08 -13.03 95.70
C THR A 1108 19.50 -14.40 96.05
N PHE A 1109 20.19 -15.49 95.75
CA PHE A 1109 19.80 -16.81 96.23
C PHE A 1109 19.90 -16.95 97.75
N LYS A 1110 20.96 -16.42 98.37
CA LYS A 1110 21.08 -16.40 99.84
C LYS A 1110 19.93 -15.66 100.54
N GLU A 1111 19.39 -14.63 99.89
CA GLU A 1111 18.31 -13.80 100.41
C GLU A 1111 16.92 -14.37 100.11
N ILE A 1112 16.71 -15.00 98.95
CA ILE A 1112 15.38 -15.41 98.46
C ILE A 1112 15.16 -16.93 98.56
N ASN A 1113 16.12 -17.75 98.11
CA ASN A 1113 15.99 -19.22 98.10
C ASN A 1113 17.36 -19.94 98.13
N VAL A 1114 17.85 -20.21 99.34
CA VAL A 1114 19.14 -20.89 99.57
C VAL A 1114 19.10 -22.35 99.11
N GLY A 1115 17.93 -23.00 99.21
CA GLY A 1115 17.77 -24.42 98.89
C GLY A 1115 17.99 -24.74 97.41
N GLU A 1116 17.48 -23.89 96.51
CA GLU A 1116 17.72 -24.03 95.06
C GLU A 1116 19.21 -23.89 94.70
N LEU A 1117 19.93 -22.98 95.37
CA LEU A 1117 21.37 -22.80 95.16
C LEU A 1117 22.17 -24.02 95.60
N LEU A 1118 21.81 -24.62 96.74
CA LEU A 1118 22.44 -25.86 97.23
C LEU A 1118 22.20 -27.03 96.27
N GLN A 1119 20.98 -27.18 95.75
CA GLN A 1119 20.66 -28.21 94.75
C GLN A 1119 21.45 -28.00 93.46
N LEU A 1120 21.58 -26.76 92.99
CA LEU A 1120 22.38 -26.43 91.82
C LEU A 1120 23.85 -26.82 92.02
N TYR A 1121 24.51 -26.38 93.09
CA TYR A 1121 25.91 -26.73 93.35
C TYR A 1121 26.13 -28.25 93.48
N LEU A 1122 25.21 -28.96 94.15
CA LEU A 1122 25.23 -30.43 94.24
C LEU A 1122 25.12 -31.10 92.87
N SER A 1123 24.18 -30.65 92.04
CA SER A 1123 23.91 -31.26 90.73
C SER A 1123 25.10 -31.18 89.77
N TYR A 1124 25.95 -30.15 89.93
CA TYR A 1124 27.16 -29.95 89.12
C TYR A 1124 28.45 -30.41 89.81
N GLY A 1125 28.39 -30.91 91.05
CA GLY A 1125 29.53 -31.48 91.77
C GLY A 1125 30.47 -30.45 92.42
N GLU A 1126 30.02 -29.20 92.62
CA GLU A 1126 30.76 -28.13 93.31
C GLU A 1126 30.72 -28.31 94.83
N LEU A 1127 31.27 -29.43 95.30
CA LEU A 1127 31.17 -29.88 96.69
C LEU A 1127 31.84 -28.93 97.69
N ILE A 1128 32.87 -28.19 97.27
CA ILE A 1128 33.61 -27.24 98.12
C ILE A 1128 32.76 -25.99 98.37
N HIS A 1129 32.08 -25.47 97.34
CA HIS A 1129 31.20 -24.31 97.52
C HIS A 1129 29.90 -24.69 98.25
N CYS A 1130 29.39 -25.91 98.02
CA CYS A 1130 28.35 -26.50 98.88
C CYS A 1130 28.83 -26.57 100.34
N SER A 1131 30.06 -27.03 100.57
CA SER A 1131 30.58 -27.19 101.92
C SER A 1131 30.70 -25.85 102.64
N ASP A 1132 31.25 -24.85 101.96
CA ASP A 1132 31.42 -23.51 102.52
C ASP A 1132 30.08 -22.85 102.80
N LEU A 1133 29.08 -23.00 101.91
CA LEU A 1133 27.74 -22.44 102.13
C LEU A 1133 27.03 -23.11 103.30
N ILE A 1134 27.11 -24.45 103.41
CA ILE A 1134 26.54 -25.21 104.52
C ILE A 1134 27.23 -24.84 105.84
N LEU A 1135 28.56 -24.71 105.85
CA LEU A 1135 29.33 -24.25 107.01
C LEU A 1135 28.94 -22.83 107.41
N GLU A 1136 28.84 -21.91 106.46
CA GLU A 1136 28.44 -20.51 106.72
C GLU A 1136 27.01 -20.44 107.29
N LEU A 1137 26.09 -21.26 106.80
CA LEU A 1137 24.71 -21.34 107.30
C LEU A 1137 24.66 -21.96 108.71
N ILE A 1138 25.38 -23.07 108.93
CA ILE A 1138 25.49 -23.73 110.24
C ILE A 1138 26.17 -22.79 111.25
N GLU A 1139 27.24 -22.09 110.88
CA GLU A 1139 27.92 -21.13 111.76
C GLU A 1139 27.05 -19.92 112.09
N LYS A 1140 26.35 -19.38 111.08
CA LYS A 1140 25.41 -18.28 111.28
C LYS A 1140 24.30 -18.66 112.26
N GLU A 1141 23.75 -19.87 112.16
CA GLU A 1141 22.77 -20.37 113.12
C GLU A 1141 23.35 -20.75 114.50
N ILE A 1142 24.56 -21.32 114.55
CA ILE A 1142 25.25 -21.62 115.82
C ILE A 1142 25.54 -20.33 116.62
N SER A 1143 25.71 -19.20 115.91
CA SER A 1143 26.02 -17.87 116.46
C SER A 1143 24.80 -17.03 116.85
N SER A 1144 23.61 -17.33 116.33
CA SER A 1144 22.36 -16.68 116.73
C SER A 1144 21.80 -17.33 117.99
N GLU A 1145 21.61 -16.56 119.08
CA GLU A 1145 20.99 -17.05 120.32
C GLU A 1145 19.45 -17.24 120.22
N ASP A 1146 18.83 -16.81 119.11
CA ASP A 1146 17.40 -16.98 118.82
C ASP A 1146 17.20 -18.14 117.82
N THR A 1147 17.02 -19.36 118.32
CA THR A 1147 16.74 -20.56 117.50
C THR A 1147 15.25 -20.90 117.52
N GLU A 1148 14.42 -20.18 116.77
CA GLU A 1148 13.12 -20.71 116.31
C GLU A 1148 13.35 -21.54 115.02
N SER A 1149 12.89 -22.78 115.06
CA SER A 1149 12.93 -23.84 114.04
C SER A 1149 12.72 -23.36 112.58
N THR A 1150 13.77 -22.88 111.94
CA THR A 1150 13.74 -22.42 110.54
C THR A 1150 14.75 -23.13 109.64
N PHE A 1151 15.70 -23.89 110.18
CA PHE A 1151 16.66 -24.66 109.37
C PHE A 1151 16.00 -25.78 108.58
N ASP A 1152 15.11 -26.57 109.20
CA ASP A 1152 14.40 -27.68 108.55
C ASP A 1152 13.44 -27.22 107.44
N LYS A 1153 13.06 -25.93 107.40
CA LYS A 1153 12.22 -25.36 106.33
C LYS A 1153 13.01 -24.68 105.22
N THR A 1154 14.28 -24.33 105.46
CA THR A 1154 15.11 -23.60 104.49
C THR A 1154 16.07 -24.51 103.72
N ILE A 1155 16.42 -25.69 104.26
CA ILE A 1155 17.30 -26.65 103.61
C ILE A 1155 16.83 -28.09 103.90
N PRO A 1156 16.53 -28.91 102.88
CA PRO A 1156 16.26 -30.34 103.09
C PRO A 1156 17.47 -31.06 103.70
N VAL A 1157 17.27 -31.74 104.83
CA VAL A 1157 18.32 -32.52 105.53
C VAL A 1157 19.01 -33.51 104.59
N ASP A 1158 18.26 -34.13 103.68
CA ASP A 1158 18.75 -35.06 102.65
C ASP A 1158 19.89 -34.46 101.80
N ILE A 1159 19.85 -33.15 101.56
CA ILE A 1159 20.87 -32.43 100.77
C ILE A 1159 22.16 -32.30 101.56
N ILE A 1160 22.07 -31.96 102.86
CA ILE A 1160 23.24 -31.84 103.74
C ILE A 1160 23.91 -33.21 103.90
N GLU A 1161 23.13 -34.27 104.12
CA GLU A 1161 23.64 -35.64 104.20
C GLU A 1161 24.29 -36.07 102.88
N CYS A 1162 23.66 -35.78 101.73
CA CYS A 1162 24.20 -36.09 100.41
C CYS A 1162 25.54 -35.36 100.15
N VAL A 1163 25.68 -34.08 100.56
CA VAL A 1163 26.96 -33.36 100.46
C VAL A 1163 28.04 -34.01 101.32
N ILE A 1164 27.72 -34.35 102.58
CA ILE A 1164 28.67 -35.01 103.50
C ILE A 1164 29.15 -36.35 102.94
N VAL A 1165 28.24 -37.16 102.38
CA VAL A 1165 28.57 -38.45 101.76
C VAL A 1165 29.49 -38.25 100.56
N ASN A 1166 29.18 -37.30 99.67
CA ASN A 1166 30.00 -37.03 98.49
C ASN A 1166 31.38 -36.45 98.84
N LEU A 1167 31.49 -35.58 99.86
CA LEU A 1167 32.77 -35.04 100.34
C LEU A 1167 33.67 -36.12 100.92
N LYS A 1168 33.10 -37.05 101.71
CA LYS A 1168 33.83 -38.18 102.27
C LYS A 1168 34.26 -39.18 101.20
N HIS A 1169 33.41 -39.44 100.21
CA HIS A 1169 33.77 -40.31 99.09
C HIS A 1169 34.96 -39.76 98.30
N ASN A 1170 35.07 -38.43 98.17
CA ASN A 1170 36.16 -37.76 97.46
C ASN A 1170 37.38 -37.43 98.35
N ASN A 1171 37.46 -37.94 99.59
CA ASN A 1171 38.56 -37.72 100.55
C ASN A 1171 38.89 -36.24 100.84
N LEU A 1172 37.89 -35.35 100.80
CA LEU A 1172 38.08 -33.93 101.09
C LEU A 1172 37.99 -33.68 102.61
N GLN A 1173 39.01 -33.04 103.19
CA GLN A 1173 39.08 -32.74 104.64
C GLN A 1173 37.87 -31.93 105.15
N ALA A 1174 37.24 -31.13 104.28
CA ALA A 1174 36.02 -30.36 104.59
C ALA A 1174 34.83 -31.26 104.99
N GLY A 1175 34.78 -32.52 104.55
CA GLY A 1175 33.70 -33.45 104.87
C GLY A 1175 33.66 -33.84 106.36
N ASP A 1176 34.81 -33.98 107.00
CA ASP A 1176 34.89 -34.26 108.44
C ASP A 1176 34.63 -32.99 109.28
N GLU A 1177 34.98 -31.81 108.76
CA GLU A 1177 34.69 -30.53 109.40
C GLU A 1177 33.18 -30.24 109.41
N ILE A 1178 32.49 -30.44 108.28
CA ILE A 1178 31.03 -30.32 108.22
C ILE A 1178 30.37 -31.36 109.09
N LEU A 1179 30.79 -32.62 109.02
CA LEU A 1179 30.19 -33.66 109.85
C LEU A 1179 30.35 -33.32 111.34
N ASN A 1180 31.50 -32.81 111.76
CA ASN A 1180 31.72 -32.41 113.15
C ASN A 1180 30.87 -31.20 113.53
N LYS A 1181 30.82 -30.15 112.71
CA LYS A 1181 29.99 -28.96 112.97
C LYS A 1181 28.49 -29.25 112.90
N TYR A 1182 28.07 -30.10 111.96
CA TYR A 1182 26.70 -30.60 111.83
C TYR A 1182 26.33 -31.50 113.00
N LYS A 1183 27.23 -32.38 113.48
CA LYS A 1183 27.03 -33.12 114.74
C LYS A 1183 26.93 -32.20 115.94
N ILE A 1184 27.79 -31.19 116.06
CA ILE A 1184 27.72 -30.18 117.13
C ILE A 1184 26.39 -29.41 117.06
N PHE A 1185 25.91 -29.11 115.85
CA PHE A 1185 24.64 -28.45 115.61
C PHE A 1185 23.45 -29.35 115.98
N CYS A 1186 23.43 -30.61 115.50
CA CYS A 1186 22.44 -31.61 115.89
C CYS A 1186 22.48 -31.88 117.40
N ASP A 1187 23.65 -31.97 118.02
CA ASP A 1187 23.81 -32.14 119.47
C ASP A 1187 23.32 -30.90 120.22
N LYS A 1188 23.53 -29.68 119.71
CA LYS A 1188 22.93 -28.45 120.26
C LYS A 1188 21.41 -28.46 120.16
N ILE A 1189 20.85 -28.86 119.02
CA ILE A 1189 19.39 -29.00 118.82
C ILE A 1189 18.85 -30.06 119.79
N VAL A 1190 19.48 -31.23 119.88
CA VAL A 1190 19.07 -32.34 120.77
C VAL A 1190 19.22 -31.95 122.25
N VAL A 1191 20.22 -31.12 122.63
CA VAL A 1191 20.38 -30.60 123.99
C VAL A 1191 19.39 -29.46 124.29
N GLN A 1192 18.93 -28.71 123.29
CA GLN A 1192 17.86 -27.71 123.43
C GLN A 1192 16.46 -28.35 123.47
N GLU A 1193 16.20 -29.39 122.67
CA GLU A 1193 14.97 -30.19 122.70
C GLU A 1193 14.83 -30.92 124.06
N ASN A 1194 15.91 -31.51 124.58
CA ASN A 1194 15.91 -32.13 125.91
C ASN A 1194 15.83 -31.11 127.07
N LYS A 1195 16.09 -29.82 126.84
CA LYS A 1195 15.85 -28.73 127.82
C LYS A 1195 14.42 -28.19 127.76
N MET A 1196 13.73 -28.31 126.63
CA MET A 1196 12.30 -27.97 126.51
C MET A 1196 11.37 -29.04 127.09
N GLU A 1197 11.80 -30.30 127.27
CA GLU A 1197 10.98 -31.34 127.93
C GLU A 1197 11.05 -31.34 129.48
N CYS A 1198 11.82 -30.43 130.10
CA CYS A 1198 11.88 -30.26 131.57
C CYS A 1198 11.44 -28.87 132.05
N PHE A 1199 10.67 -28.11 131.25
CA PHE A 1199 9.95 -26.91 131.68
C PHE A 1199 8.53 -26.84 131.14
#